data_AF-A0A3M7N7W8-F1
#
_entry.id   AF-A0A3M7N7W8-F1
#
_cell.length_a   1.000
_cell.length_b   1.000
_cell.length_c   1.000
_cell.angle_alpha   90.00
_cell.angle_beta   90.00
_cell.angle_gamma   90.00
#
_symmetry.space_group_name_H-M   'P 1'
#
loop_
_entity.id
_entity.type
_entity.pdbx_description
1 polymer ?
#
loop_
_entity_poly.entity_id
_entity_poly.type
_entity_poly.pdbx_seq_one_letter_code
_entity_poly.pdbx_strand_id
1 'polypeptide(L)'
;MASGPPAVLADGVDTGITSDREGQEEHRVSSELNAPVAKENMLPHRRRKRRKEAASNIQVLASEQQLPLDASNQLTTAAASLPSSAHFRRRLTTYLSLSKPRLSFLILLTTTSAYSLYPIPEILSSSAAADLPTTFSTSTLTFLFLTSGTFLSCACANTLNMLFESKYDALMTRTRNRPLVRNLISRPAAAAFALASGITGLTLLYFGTNPTVAVLSALNIFLYSGVYTPMKRISAANTWVGAIVGGIPPLMGWCAAAGQAATSENHSWQDLLFSNQSVGGWFLAALLFAWQFPHFMSLSHSIRDDYRNAGHKMLAWTNPARNARGNVVLQQAAGQDATSAFYNLHRHEVLQKYESLCIGTVEGEQAEVIDPHPGDLSRVPYAEPLWLTPIFKSPYFNESHRALQKALREFVDKDVYPEAQEKELDGTYISQDLVDKMAQNNLLAMRLGPGKHLYGRQLLGGIKGEDFDYFHDMLTLQELARANARGFQDGNMAGMMISLTAVRQWANDVDLRDRVTEECLSGKKFMCLAITEAFAGSDVAGLRTTAEKTPDGKHYIINGTKKWITNGMFADYFVTGCKTKNGFSVILVPRDDNVETKRIKTSYSTAAATTFVQFDNVKVPVNHLLGKEDNGFIVIMSNFNHERWSMVAFVTRWCRTICEECLKWSHQRIVFGKPLVAQPVIRQKLAKMISLTEACQSWLETITYQMNNLDYAQQSKLLGGPIGLLKSYATRCAHEIADDAVNIFGGRGITQTGMGRVVEQFHRTYKFDAILGGTEEILADLGRSAQPPSANSLMENLNDLYGTARDEFEIAIEETESNTVYAADDREAAVEAFTALKEAYEKAIRESDPETGAEVQSRVGQRIRELEAAIENMHKMATEGD
;
A
#
# COMPACT_ATOMS: atom_id res chain seq x y z
N MET A 1 -69.40 -19.08 8.60
CA MET A 1 -70.81 -18.62 8.50
C MET A 1 -70.96 -17.39 9.37
N ALA A 2 -71.66 -16.35 8.88
CA ALA A 2 -72.23 -15.19 9.61
C ALA A 2 -71.29 -14.34 10.51
N SER A 3 -71.41 -13.01 10.62
CA SER A 3 -72.09 -11.98 9.81
C SER A 3 -71.68 -10.60 10.37
N GLY A 4 -71.38 -9.62 9.51
CA GLY A 4 -71.29 -8.19 9.92
C GLY A 4 -72.68 -7.52 9.92
N PRO A 5 -72.82 -6.22 9.56
CA PRO A 5 -71.81 -5.18 9.33
C PRO A 5 -72.00 -4.07 10.41
N PRO A 6 -72.26 -2.74 10.21
CA PRO A 6 -72.20 -1.83 9.06
C PRO A 6 -70.98 -0.87 9.10
N ALA A 7 -71.04 0.21 8.31
CA ALA A 7 -70.14 1.38 8.31
C ALA A 7 -70.98 2.68 8.29
N VAL A 8 -70.37 3.85 8.57
CA VAL A 8 -70.97 5.18 8.30
C VAL A 8 -69.90 6.13 7.74
N LEU A 9 -70.29 6.90 6.72
CA LEU A 9 -69.53 7.97 6.05
C LEU A 9 -69.95 9.35 6.60
N ALA A 10 -69.08 10.35 6.58
CA ALA A 10 -69.35 11.72 6.07
C ALA A 10 -68.21 12.72 6.36
N ASP A 11 -67.78 13.42 5.29
CA ASP A 11 -67.53 14.87 5.15
C ASP A 11 -66.70 15.72 6.15
N GLY A 12 -65.80 16.53 5.58
CA GLY A 12 -66.11 17.98 5.54
C GLY A 12 -65.15 19.02 6.13
N VAL A 13 -64.06 19.37 5.41
CA VAL A 13 -63.67 20.78 5.08
C VAL A 13 -63.44 21.83 6.22
N ASP A 14 -62.15 21.99 6.56
CA ASP A 14 -61.32 23.22 6.34
C ASP A 14 -61.26 24.42 7.34
N THR A 15 -60.10 25.10 7.25
CA THR A 15 -59.67 26.43 7.71
C THR A 15 -59.27 26.65 9.19
N GLY A 16 -58.15 27.37 9.39
CA GLY A 16 -57.82 27.99 10.70
C GLY A 16 -56.37 27.86 11.19
N ILE A 17 -55.38 28.41 10.47
CA ILE A 17 -54.05 28.66 11.06
C ILE A 17 -54.10 29.99 11.84
N THR A 18 -53.80 29.94 13.14
CA THR A 18 -53.29 31.10 13.89
C THR A 18 -52.07 30.70 14.72
N SER A 19 -51.19 31.67 14.93
CA SER A 19 -49.94 31.56 15.68
C SER A 19 -50.16 31.25 17.16
N ASP A 20 -49.30 30.39 17.73
CA ASP A 20 -48.72 30.50 19.09
C ASP A 20 -48.03 29.19 19.52
N ARG A 21 -46.90 28.85 18.87
CA ARG A 21 -46.09 27.66 19.21
C ARG A 21 -44.59 27.88 19.37
N GLU A 22 -44.11 29.12 19.33
CA GLU A 22 -42.73 29.44 19.72
C GLU A 22 -42.62 29.80 21.22
N GLY A 23 -43.70 30.26 21.87
CA GLY A 23 -43.69 30.63 23.30
C GLY A 23 -43.83 29.48 24.31
N GLN A 24 -44.18 28.25 23.89
CA GLN A 24 -44.48 27.15 24.82
C GLN A 24 -43.32 26.20 25.13
N GLU A 25 -42.23 26.17 24.34
CA GLU A 25 -41.05 25.36 24.66
C GLU A 25 -40.01 26.13 25.50
N GLU A 26 -39.80 27.44 25.27
CA GLU A 26 -38.94 28.24 26.15
C GLU A 26 -39.51 28.38 27.57
N HIS A 27 -40.84 28.45 27.72
CA HIS A 27 -41.47 28.43 29.05
C HIS A 27 -41.39 27.06 29.74
N ARG A 28 -41.19 25.97 28.99
CA ARG A 28 -40.92 24.63 29.54
C ARG A 28 -39.49 24.51 30.07
N VAL A 29 -38.51 24.99 29.30
CA VAL A 29 -37.09 24.96 29.71
C VAL A 29 -36.81 25.90 30.89
N SER A 30 -37.46 27.06 30.97
CA SER A 30 -37.30 27.99 32.08
C SER A 30 -38.05 27.58 33.35
N SER A 31 -39.18 26.87 33.26
CA SER A 31 -39.91 26.36 34.43
C SER A 31 -39.25 25.12 35.06
N GLU A 32 -38.61 24.25 34.27
CA GLU A 32 -37.84 23.10 34.81
C GLU A 32 -36.59 23.52 35.61
N LEU A 33 -36.10 24.76 35.43
CA LEU A 33 -34.99 25.31 36.21
C LEU A 33 -35.38 25.90 37.57
N ASN A 34 -36.67 26.20 37.81
CA ASN A 34 -37.15 26.89 39.02
C ASN A 34 -38.37 26.24 39.70
N ALA A 35 -38.87 25.09 39.23
CA ALA A 35 -39.93 24.36 39.90
C ALA A 35 -39.48 23.84 41.29
N PRO A 36 -40.25 24.07 42.37
CA PRO A 36 -39.96 23.50 43.68
C PRO A 36 -40.30 22.01 43.69
N VAL A 37 -39.35 21.16 43.27
CA VAL A 37 -39.51 19.71 43.27
C VAL A 37 -39.71 19.22 44.70
N ALA A 38 -40.84 18.53 44.92
CA ALA A 38 -41.23 17.98 46.21
C ALA A 38 -40.18 17.00 46.78
N LYS A 39 -40.26 16.75 48.09
CA LYS A 39 -39.35 15.88 48.83
C LYS A 39 -39.50 14.40 48.41
N GLU A 40 -38.73 13.97 47.40
CA GLU A 40 -38.46 12.56 47.15
C GLU A 40 -36.98 12.20 47.34
N ASN A 41 -36.76 10.99 47.86
CA ASN A 41 -35.50 10.51 48.43
C ASN A 41 -34.41 10.24 47.38
N MET A 42 -33.69 11.28 46.96
CA MET A 42 -32.56 11.18 46.01
C MET A 42 -31.30 11.85 46.53
N LEU A 43 -30.25 11.04 46.76
CA LEU A 43 -28.98 11.44 47.37
C LEU A 43 -28.20 12.51 46.54
N PRO A 44 -27.47 13.44 47.18
CA PRO A 44 -26.87 14.60 46.51
C PRO A 44 -25.92 14.29 45.33
N HIS A 45 -25.19 13.17 45.39
CA HIS A 45 -24.21 12.81 44.36
C HIS A 45 -24.87 12.52 42.99
N ARG A 46 -26.08 11.93 42.96
CA ARG A 46 -26.79 11.62 41.70
C ARG A 46 -27.23 12.88 40.96
N ARG A 47 -27.57 13.94 41.69
CA ARG A 47 -27.89 15.28 41.12
C ARG A 47 -26.66 15.93 40.49
N ARG A 48 -25.48 15.75 41.09
CA ARG A 48 -24.19 16.24 40.57
C ARG A 48 -23.70 15.42 39.36
N LYS A 49 -24.01 14.11 39.33
CA LYS A 49 -23.69 13.21 38.21
C LYS A 49 -24.47 13.59 36.94
N ARG A 50 -25.80 13.73 37.00
CA ARG A 50 -26.62 14.15 35.84
C ARG A 50 -26.20 15.50 35.25
N ARG A 51 -25.81 16.48 36.08
CA ARG A 51 -25.27 17.77 35.61
C ARG A 51 -23.91 17.64 34.90
N LYS A 52 -23.08 16.66 35.28
CA LYS A 52 -21.84 16.33 34.54
C LYS A 52 -22.11 15.55 33.26
N GLU A 53 -23.02 14.56 33.29
CA GLU A 53 -23.40 13.74 32.13
C GLU A 53 -24.03 14.59 31.01
N ALA A 54 -24.90 15.56 31.37
CA ALA A 54 -25.46 16.51 30.42
C ALA A 54 -24.39 17.44 29.79
N ALA A 55 -23.34 17.80 30.55
CA ALA A 55 -22.25 18.64 30.05
C ALA A 55 -21.25 17.84 29.19
N SER A 56 -20.93 16.59 29.56
CA SER A 56 -19.99 15.74 28.80
C SER A 56 -20.56 15.30 27.46
N ASN A 57 -21.86 14.96 27.39
CA ASN A 57 -22.49 14.53 26.15
C ASN A 57 -22.45 15.62 25.06
N ILE A 58 -22.55 16.90 25.44
CA ILE A 58 -22.43 18.04 24.52
C ILE A 58 -21.00 18.15 23.95
N GLN A 59 -19.99 17.73 24.72
CA GLN A 59 -18.59 17.88 24.35
C GLN A 59 -18.06 16.71 23.50
N VAL A 60 -18.55 15.48 23.72
CA VAL A 60 -18.20 14.29 22.90
C VAL A 60 -18.87 14.34 21.52
N LEU A 61 -20.14 14.78 21.44
CA LEU A 61 -20.84 14.95 20.15
C LEU A 61 -20.19 15.99 19.22
N ALA A 62 -19.30 16.84 19.74
CA ALA A 62 -18.61 17.87 18.95
C ALA A 62 -17.36 17.35 18.22
N SER A 63 -16.76 16.23 18.63
CA SER A 63 -15.45 15.77 18.14
C SER A 63 -15.48 14.66 17.09
N GLU A 64 -16.51 13.82 17.03
CA GLU A 64 -16.46 12.54 16.26
C GLU A 64 -16.92 12.60 14.79
N GLN A 65 -17.32 13.75 14.24
CA GLN A 65 -17.90 13.84 12.88
C GLN A 65 -17.31 14.93 11.96
N GLN A 66 -15.99 15.12 11.93
CA GLN A 66 -15.38 16.06 10.98
C GLN A 66 -14.91 15.38 9.68
N LEU A 67 -15.89 15.10 8.80
CA LEU A 67 -15.65 14.65 7.42
C LEU A 67 -14.71 15.62 6.64
N PRO A 68 -13.88 15.10 5.70
CA PRO A 68 -12.93 15.93 4.96
C PRO A 68 -13.61 17.05 4.17
N LEU A 69 -12.98 18.23 4.17
CA LEU A 69 -13.52 19.45 3.57
C LEU A 69 -13.55 19.36 2.04
N ASP A 70 -14.75 19.44 1.44
CA ASP A 70 -14.97 19.56 0.00
C ASP A 70 -14.35 20.84 -0.58
N ALA A 71 -14.01 20.86 -1.88
CA ALA A 71 -13.25 21.92 -2.54
C ALA A 71 -13.88 23.32 -2.41
N SER A 72 -15.21 23.42 -2.40
CA SER A 72 -15.91 24.69 -2.12
C SER A 72 -15.66 25.18 -0.69
N ASN A 73 -15.65 24.27 0.30
CA ASN A 73 -15.29 24.60 1.68
C ASN A 73 -13.79 24.93 1.83
N GLN A 74 -12.90 24.27 1.09
CA GLN A 74 -11.47 24.60 1.06
C GLN A 74 -11.24 26.01 0.51
N LEU A 75 -11.86 26.36 -0.63
CA LEU A 75 -11.83 27.73 -1.17
C LEU A 75 -12.43 28.74 -0.20
N THR A 76 -13.54 28.40 0.47
CA THR A 76 -14.16 29.29 1.47
C THR A 76 -13.25 29.50 2.69
N THR A 77 -12.49 28.47 3.11
CA THR A 77 -11.50 28.57 4.18
C THR A 77 -10.27 29.37 3.76
N ALA A 78 -9.77 29.19 2.54
CA ALA A 78 -8.69 29.99 1.97
C ALA A 78 -9.09 31.48 1.81
N ALA A 79 -10.32 31.75 1.37
CA ALA A 79 -10.86 33.12 1.31
C ALA A 79 -11.04 33.76 2.71
N ALA A 80 -11.19 32.95 3.76
CA ALA A 80 -11.27 33.41 5.14
C ALA A 80 -9.88 33.60 5.79
N SER A 81 -8.85 32.86 5.37
CA SER A 81 -7.48 32.98 5.88
C SER A 81 -6.63 34.04 5.17
N LEU A 82 -7.02 34.49 3.98
CA LEU A 82 -6.33 35.58 3.27
C LEU A 82 -6.42 36.92 4.03
N PRO A 83 -5.30 37.66 4.17
CA PRO A 83 -5.28 38.95 4.87
C PRO A 83 -6.17 39.98 4.16
N SER A 84 -6.63 40.98 4.91
CA SER A 84 -7.51 42.05 4.42
C SER A 84 -6.92 42.81 3.21
N SER A 85 -5.60 42.96 3.15
CA SER A 85 -4.88 43.57 2.01
C SER A 85 -5.05 42.83 0.69
N ALA A 86 -5.32 41.52 0.69
CA ALA A 86 -5.46 40.69 -0.51
C ALA A 86 -6.88 40.75 -1.15
N HIS A 87 -7.51 41.93 -1.17
CA HIS A 87 -8.91 42.14 -1.54
C HIS A 87 -9.35 41.45 -2.84
N PHE A 88 -8.55 41.53 -3.91
CA PHE A 88 -8.89 40.93 -5.21
C PHE A 88 -8.92 39.39 -5.14
N ARG A 89 -7.84 38.77 -4.63
CA ARG A 89 -7.74 37.31 -4.49
C ARG A 89 -8.85 36.79 -3.58
N ARG A 90 -9.07 37.45 -2.43
CA ARG A 90 -10.14 37.09 -1.48
C ARG A 90 -11.53 37.17 -2.11
N ARG A 91 -11.85 38.20 -2.89
CA ARG A 91 -13.12 38.28 -3.64
C ARG A 91 -13.23 37.17 -4.69
N LEU A 92 -12.20 36.97 -5.50
CA LEU A 92 -12.19 35.95 -6.56
C LEU A 92 -12.43 34.54 -5.99
N THR A 93 -11.70 34.16 -4.94
CA THR A 93 -11.88 32.87 -4.26
C THR A 93 -13.27 32.72 -3.66
N THR A 94 -13.85 33.79 -3.08
CA THR A 94 -15.24 33.76 -2.58
C THR A 94 -16.26 33.56 -3.71
N TYR A 95 -16.18 34.27 -4.83
CA TYR A 95 -17.10 34.06 -5.96
C TYR A 95 -16.92 32.67 -6.61
N LEU A 96 -15.68 32.18 -6.76
CA LEU A 96 -15.41 30.82 -7.25
C LEU A 96 -15.96 29.74 -6.31
N SER A 97 -15.96 29.97 -4.99
CA SER A 97 -16.52 28.99 -4.05
C SER A 97 -18.04 28.82 -4.17
N LEU A 98 -18.78 29.83 -4.66
CA LEU A 98 -20.22 29.74 -4.95
C LEU A 98 -20.53 28.80 -6.12
N SER A 99 -19.65 28.70 -7.13
CA SER A 99 -19.89 27.86 -8.31
C SER A 99 -19.68 26.37 -8.08
N LYS A 100 -19.15 25.96 -6.91
CA LYS A 100 -18.76 24.58 -6.57
C LYS A 100 -17.92 23.92 -7.69
N PRO A 101 -16.68 24.36 -7.91
CA PRO A 101 -15.94 24.05 -9.15
C PRO A 101 -15.78 22.57 -9.44
N ARG A 102 -15.58 21.71 -8.42
CA ARG A 102 -15.50 20.24 -8.61
C ARG A 102 -16.81 19.62 -9.12
N LEU A 103 -17.96 20.10 -8.64
CA LEU A 103 -19.27 19.63 -9.10
C LEU A 103 -19.57 20.16 -10.50
N SER A 104 -19.32 21.45 -10.75
CA SER A 104 -19.48 22.05 -12.07
C SER A 104 -18.58 21.39 -13.11
N PHE A 105 -17.34 21.03 -12.77
CA PHE A 105 -16.44 20.27 -13.65
C PHE A 105 -16.99 18.88 -14.01
N LEU A 106 -17.59 18.15 -13.07
CA LEU A 106 -18.22 16.85 -13.36
C LEU A 106 -19.43 17.00 -14.29
N ILE A 107 -20.22 18.06 -14.14
CA ILE A 107 -21.33 18.37 -15.07
C ILE A 107 -20.80 18.77 -16.44
N LEU A 108 -19.74 19.59 -16.51
CA LEU A 108 -19.08 19.90 -17.77
C LEU A 108 -18.61 18.65 -18.48
N LEU A 109 -17.94 17.74 -17.77
CA LEU A 109 -17.44 16.48 -18.33
C LEU A 109 -18.58 15.66 -18.95
N THR A 110 -19.74 15.53 -18.29
CA THR A 110 -20.85 14.76 -18.85
C THR A 110 -21.49 15.44 -20.08
N THR A 111 -21.55 16.77 -20.11
CA THR A 111 -21.98 17.54 -21.28
C THR A 111 -20.99 17.42 -22.44
N THR A 112 -19.68 17.61 -22.19
CA THR A 112 -18.66 17.60 -23.24
C THR A 112 -18.41 16.19 -23.79
N SER A 113 -18.45 15.15 -22.96
CA SER A 113 -18.39 13.76 -23.43
C SER A 113 -19.56 13.41 -24.34
N ALA A 114 -20.79 13.86 -24.03
CA ALA A 114 -21.94 13.63 -24.91
C ALA A 114 -21.83 14.38 -26.25
N TYR A 115 -21.23 15.58 -26.26
CA TYR A 115 -20.91 16.31 -27.49
C TYR A 115 -19.85 15.58 -28.34
N SER A 116 -18.78 15.08 -27.71
CA SER A 116 -17.70 14.36 -28.42
C SER A 116 -18.13 13.00 -28.98
N LEU A 117 -19.12 12.33 -28.39
CA LEU A 117 -19.62 11.02 -28.81
C LEU A 117 -20.67 11.08 -29.94
N TYR A 118 -21.00 12.26 -30.45
CA TYR A 118 -21.98 12.41 -31.53
C TYR A 118 -21.42 11.92 -32.89
N PRO A 119 -22.12 11.03 -33.62
CA PRO A 119 -21.66 10.53 -34.92
C PRO A 119 -21.90 11.55 -36.04
N ILE A 120 -20.84 11.92 -36.78
CA ILE A 120 -20.90 12.90 -37.87
C ILE A 120 -21.03 12.20 -39.23
N PRO A 121 -21.88 12.68 -40.16
CA PRO A 121 -21.93 12.18 -41.54
C PRO A 121 -20.64 12.47 -42.33
N GLU A 122 -20.22 11.54 -43.20
CA GLU A 122 -18.95 11.60 -43.97
C GLU A 122 -18.77 12.87 -44.83
N ILE A 123 -19.86 13.50 -45.26
CA ILE A 123 -19.82 14.75 -46.06
C ILE A 123 -19.17 15.93 -45.30
N LEU A 124 -19.12 15.90 -43.97
CA LEU A 124 -18.45 16.92 -43.15
C LEU A 124 -17.01 16.53 -42.78
N SER A 125 -16.51 15.35 -43.17
CA SER A 125 -15.10 14.96 -42.96
C SER A 125 -14.22 15.41 -44.13
N SER A 126 -13.82 16.68 -44.12
CA SER A 126 -12.88 17.22 -45.11
C SER A 126 -11.45 16.68 -44.94
N SER A 127 -11.16 15.58 -45.65
CA SER A 127 -9.88 15.26 -46.29
C SER A 127 -8.58 15.64 -45.55
N ALA A 128 -8.35 15.10 -44.34
CA ALA A 128 -7.03 15.08 -43.69
C ALA A 128 -6.82 13.95 -42.66
N ALA A 129 -7.78 13.04 -42.49
CA ALA A 129 -7.75 12.00 -41.44
C ALA A 129 -8.42 10.68 -41.86
N ALA A 130 -8.20 10.25 -43.11
CA ALA A 130 -8.48 8.88 -43.51
C ALA A 130 -7.36 7.98 -42.95
N ASP A 131 -7.61 7.40 -41.76
CA ASP A 131 -7.03 6.13 -41.24
C ASP A 131 -7.32 5.87 -39.74
N LEU A 132 -8.34 6.50 -39.14
CA LEU A 132 -8.96 6.00 -37.90
C LEU A 132 -10.49 5.95 -38.01
N PRO A 133 -11.15 4.85 -37.59
CA PRO A 133 -12.58 4.85 -37.36
C PRO A 133 -12.89 5.71 -36.12
N THR A 134 -13.99 6.47 -36.16
CA THR A 134 -14.45 7.46 -35.16
C THR A 134 -13.71 8.81 -35.17
N THR A 135 -14.10 9.67 -36.11
CA THR A 135 -13.77 11.11 -36.10
C THR A 135 -14.63 11.88 -35.07
N PHE A 136 -13.98 12.51 -34.10
CA PHE A 136 -14.63 13.30 -33.04
C PHE A 136 -15.09 14.70 -33.54
N SER A 137 -16.16 15.24 -32.94
CA SER A 137 -16.76 16.54 -33.29
C SER A 137 -15.77 17.72 -33.24
N THR A 138 -15.73 18.52 -34.31
CA THR A 138 -14.57 19.35 -34.69
C THR A 138 -14.69 20.87 -34.46
N SER A 139 -15.84 21.38 -33.99
CA SER A 139 -16.01 22.83 -33.78
C SER A 139 -15.55 23.27 -32.39
N THR A 140 -14.27 23.60 -32.28
CA THR A 140 -13.64 24.18 -31.07
C THR A 140 -14.42 25.38 -30.51
N LEU A 141 -15.04 26.18 -31.38
CA LEU A 141 -15.79 27.38 -30.98
C LEU A 141 -17.09 27.02 -30.23
N THR A 142 -17.90 26.11 -30.75
CA THR A 142 -19.12 25.65 -30.08
C THR A 142 -18.80 24.82 -28.84
N PHE A 143 -17.71 24.04 -28.86
CA PHE A 143 -17.21 23.37 -27.66
C PHE A 143 -16.86 24.36 -26.54
N LEU A 144 -16.21 25.49 -26.88
CA LEU A 144 -15.90 26.57 -25.94
C LEU A 144 -17.17 27.24 -25.41
N PHE A 145 -18.13 27.59 -26.27
CA PHE A 145 -19.41 28.16 -25.84
C PHE A 145 -20.25 27.21 -24.98
N LEU A 146 -20.32 25.93 -25.34
CA LEU A 146 -20.99 24.88 -24.58
C LEU A 146 -20.37 24.75 -23.18
N THR A 147 -19.03 24.71 -23.11
CA THR A 147 -18.29 24.58 -21.85
C THR A 147 -18.45 25.82 -20.98
N SER A 148 -18.19 27.03 -21.50
CA SER A 148 -18.30 28.27 -20.74
C SER A 148 -19.74 28.57 -20.32
N GLY A 149 -20.71 28.37 -21.22
CA GLY A 149 -22.13 28.58 -20.96
C GLY A 149 -22.66 27.61 -19.91
N THR A 150 -22.36 26.31 -20.02
CA THR A 150 -22.76 25.30 -19.03
C THR A 150 -22.13 25.57 -17.67
N PHE A 151 -20.86 26.00 -17.61
CA PHE A 151 -20.20 26.34 -16.34
C PHE A 151 -20.90 27.51 -15.62
N LEU A 152 -21.23 28.57 -16.36
CA LEU A 152 -21.93 29.74 -15.81
C LEU A 152 -23.37 29.40 -15.40
N SER A 153 -24.08 28.56 -16.16
CA SER A 153 -25.38 28.01 -15.76
C SER A 153 -25.30 27.20 -14.47
N CYS A 154 -24.26 26.36 -14.31
CA CYS A 154 -24.00 25.64 -13.06
C CYS A 154 -23.65 26.59 -11.91
N ALA A 155 -22.91 27.67 -12.16
CA ALA A 155 -22.59 28.69 -11.16
C ALA A 155 -23.85 29.41 -10.66
N CYS A 156 -24.76 29.77 -11.56
CA CYS A 156 -26.08 30.31 -11.24
C CYS A 156 -26.88 29.33 -10.36
N ALA A 157 -27.11 28.11 -10.84
CA ALA A 157 -27.88 27.08 -10.14
C ALA A 157 -27.32 26.77 -8.74
N ASN A 158 -25.99 26.63 -8.61
CA ASN A 158 -25.34 26.42 -7.31
C ASN A 158 -25.50 27.63 -6.37
N THR A 159 -25.40 28.85 -6.88
CA THR A 159 -25.56 30.08 -6.08
C THR A 159 -27.00 30.25 -5.60
N LEU A 160 -28.00 29.98 -6.47
CA LEU A 160 -29.42 29.99 -6.10
C LEU A 160 -29.74 28.95 -5.02
N ASN A 161 -29.23 27.71 -5.17
CA ASN A 161 -29.37 26.69 -4.11
C ASN A 161 -28.77 27.20 -2.77
N MET A 162 -27.58 27.82 -2.76
CA MET A 162 -27.01 28.35 -1.51
C MET A 162 -27.80 29.55 -0.94
N LEU A 163 -28.42 30.38 -1.78
CA LEU A 163 -29.28 31.48 -1.33
C LEU A 163 -30.53 30.93 -0.62
N PHE A 164 -31.23 29.99 -1.26
CA PHE A 164 -32.45 29.39 -0.72
C PHE A 164 -32.18 28.51 0.52
N GLU A 165 -31.09 27.74 0.54
CA GLU A 165 -30.79 26.82 1.64
C GLU A 165 -29.96 27.43 2.78
N SER A 166 -29.55 28.71 2.71
CA SER A 166 -28.61 29.32 3.67
C SER A 166 -28.92 29.11 5.16
N LYS A 167 -30.20 29.08 5.56
CA LYS A 167 -30.60 28.77 6.95
C LYS A 167 -30.39 27.30 7.34
N TYR A 168 -30.63 26.37 6.40
CA TYR A 168 -30.54 24.93 6.63
C TYR A 168 -29.12 24.41 6.44
N ASP A 169 -28.34 25.02 5.54
CA ASP A 169 -26.91 24.74 5.37
C ASP A 169 -26.12 24.98 6.66
N ALA A 170 -26.53 25.95 7.48
CA ALA A 170 -25.92 26.20 8.79
C ALA A 170 -26.07 25.02 9.78
N LEU A 171 -27.08 24.16 9.58
CA LEU A 171 -27.42 23.03 10.45
C LEU A 171 -26.78 21.70 10.01
N MET A 172 -26.05 21.67 8.88
CA MET A 172 -25.39 20.46 8.37
C MET A 172 -23.87 20.60 8.44
N THR A 173 -23.21 19.57 8.96
CA THR A 173 -21.77 19.54 9.22
C THR A 173 -20.94 19.75 7.95
N ARG A 174 -21.42 19.25 6.81
CA ARG A 174 -20.78 19.42 5.49
C ARG A 174 -20.96 20.81 4.88
N THR A 175 -22.03 21.55 5.21
CA THR A 175 -22.40 22.78 4.48
C THR A 175 -22.42 24.06 5.33
N ARG A 176 -22.25 23.94 6.66
CA ARG A 176 -22.02 25.07 7.58
C ARG A 176 -20.87 25.99 7.18
N ASN A 177 -19.90 25.48 6.42
CA ASN A 177 -18.73 26.22 5.96
C ASN A 177 -18.94 26.97 4.62
N ARG A 178 -20.15 26.99 4.03
CA ARG A 178 -20.44 27.69 2.76
C ARG A 178 -20.31 29.23 2.89
N PRO A 179 -20.02 29.96 1.79
CA PRO A 179 -19.73 31.41 1.83
C PRO A 179 -20.86 32.28 2.40
N LEU A 180 -22.11 31.93 2.06
CA LEU A 180 -23.31 32.62 2.52
C LEU A 180 -23.70 32.30 3.97
N VAL A 181 -23.26 31.16 4.52
CA VAL A 181 -23.42 30.81 5.93
C VAL A 181 -22.37 31.54 6.77
N ARG A 182 -21.13 31.60 6.28
CA ARG A 182 -20.02 32.30 6.93
C ARG A 182 -20.02 33.83 6.75
N ASN A 183 -21.07 34.40 6.15
CA ASN A 183 -21.20 35.84 5.83
C ASN A 183 -20.00 36.45 5.06
N LEU A 184 -19.31 35.65 4.24
CA LEU A 184 -18.17 36.12 3.43
C LEU A 184 -18.60 36.90 2.18
N ILE A 185 -19.88 36.79 1.80
CA ILE A 185 -20.53 37.57 0.76
C ILE A 185 -21.96 37.92 1.19
N SER A 186 -22.44 39.10 0.83
CA SER A 186 -23.82 39.53 1.12
C SER A 186 -24.82 38.85 0.18
N ARG A 187 -26.05 38.62 0.66
CA ARG A 187 -27.13 38.01 -0.14
C ARG A 187 -27.41 38.77 -1.45
N PRO A 188 -27.45 40.13 -1.49
CA PRO A 188 -27.62 40.86 -2.75
C PRO A 188 -26.46 40.65 -3.74
N ALA A 189 -25.21 40.58 -3.27
CA ALA A 189 -24.05 40.36 -4.12
C ALA A 189 -24.03 38.93 -4.71
N ALA A 190 -24.42 37.92 -3.93
CA ALA A 190 -24.60 36.56 -4.42
C ALA A 190 -25.79 36.44 -5.40
N ALA A 191 -26.90 37.15 -5.16
CA ALA A 191 -28.04 37.20 -6.09
C ALA A 191 -27.66 37.88 -7.42
N ALA A 192 -26.91 38.98 -7.37
CA ALA A 192 -26.37 39.64 -8.57
C ALA A 192 -25.41 38.73 -9.36
N PHE A 193 -24.56 37.96 -8.67
CA PHE A 193 -23.69 36.97 -9.30
C PHE A 193 -24.47 35.82 -9.95
N ALA A 194 -25.52 35.31 -9.29
CA ALA A 194 -26.40 34.29 -9.86
C ALA A 194 -27.11 34.83 -11.13
N LEU A 195 -27.66 36.04 -11.08
CA LEU A 195 -28.32 36.67 -12.22
C LEU A 195 -27.35 36.90 -13.39
N ALA A 196 -26.16 37.46 -13.13
CA ALA A 196 -25.15 37.70 -14.15
C ALA A 196 -24.65 36.40 -14.80
N SER A 197 -24.28 35.40 -13.99
CA SER A 197 -23.85 34.09 -14.51
C SER A 197 -24.98 33.35 -15.24
N GLY A 198 -26.23 33.47 -14.79
CA GLY A 198 -27.39 32.91 -15.47
C GLY A 198 -27.63 33.55 -16.84
N ILE A 199 -27.70 34.88 -16.91
CA ILE A 199 -27.90 35.62 -18.17
C ILE A 199 -26.74 35.33 -19.12
N THR A 200 -25.49 35.57 -18.72
CA THR A 200 -24.33 35.33 -19.58
C THR A 200 -24.22 33.86 -20.02
N GLY A 201 -24.48 32.91 -19.12
CA GLY A 201 -24.47 31.48 -19.45
C GLY A 201 -25.50 31.11 -20.53
N LEU A 202 -26.75 31.55 -20.36
CA LEU A 202 -27.82 31.29 -21.32
C LEU A 202 -27.59 32.02 -22.65
N THR A 203 -27.08 33.26 -22.64
CA THR A 203 -26.71 34.00 -23.85
C THR A 203 -25.60 33.30 -24.63
N LEU A 204 -24.54 32.82 -23.96
CA LEU A 204 -23.45 32.08 -24.61
C LEU A 204 -23.93 30.76 -25.22
N LEU A 205 -24.86 30.05 -24.56
CA LEU A 205 -25.46 28.84 -25.13
C LEU A 205 -26.36 29.17 -26.32
N TYR A 206 -27.20 30.20 -26.22
CA TYR A 206 -28.16 30.56 -27.28
C TYR A 206 -27.47 30.94 -28.59
N PHE A 207 -26.44 31.80 -28.52
CA PHE A 207 -25.71 32.26 -29.71
C PHE A 207 -24.54 31.35 -30.13
N GLY A 208 -23.93 30.64 -29.19
CA GLY A 208 -22.74 29.82 -29.45
C GLY A 208 -22.98 28.33 -29.67
N THR A 209 -24.19 27.83 -29.34
CA THR A 209 -24.62 26.45 -29.58
C THR A 209 -25.92 26.43 -30.39
N ASN A 210 -27.10 26.46 -29.75
CA ASN A 210 -28.40 26.68 -30.36
C ASN A 210 -29.48 27.01 -29.30
N PRO A 211 -30.66 27.50 -29.70
CA PRO A 211 -31.76 27.82 -28.77
C PRO A 211 -32.21 26.63 -27.91
N THR A 212 -32.22 25.40 -28.45
CA THR A 212 -32.65 24.20 -27.72
C THR A 212 -31.76 23.92 -26.51
N VAL A 213 -30.44 24.02 -26.66
CA VAL A 213 -29.47 23.86 -25.56
C VAL A 213 -29.63 24.97 -24.51
N ALA A 214 -29.92 26.21 -24.92
CA ALA A 214 -30.21 27.29 -23.98
C ALA A 214 -31.50 27.04 -23.19
N VAL A 215 -32.56 26.55 -23.84
CA VAL A 215 -33.82 26.18 -23.18
C VAL A 215 -33.63 25.00 -22.22
N LEU A 216 -32.88 23.96 -22.61
CA LEU A 216 -32.52 22.84 -21.72
C LEU A 216 -31.74 23.33 -20.50
N SER A 217 -30.79 24.26 -20.67
CA SER A 217 -30.05 24.85 -19.56
C SER A 217 -30.94 25.69 -18.64
N ALA A 218 -31.85 26.50 -19.18
CA ALA A 218 -32.79 27.30 -18.40
C ALA A 218 -33.76 26.40 -17.60
N LEU A 219 -34.27 25.35 -18.25
CA LEU A 219 -35.07 24.30 -17.61
C LEU A 219 -34.27 23.62 -16.49
N ASN A 220 -32.98 23.34 -16.69
CA ASN A 220 -32.15 22.70 -15.67
C ASN A 220 -31.92 23.60 -14.44
N ILE A 221 -31.68 24.91 -14.65
CA ILE A 221 -31.58 25.90 -13.56
C ILE A 221 -32.89 25.96 -12.77
N PHE A 222 -34.04 25.99 -13.47
CA PHE A 222 -35.37 26.00 -12.85
C PHE A 222 -35.68 24.70 -12.08
N LEU A 223 -35.46 23.53 -12.70
CA LEU A 223 -35.68 22.24 -12.06
C LEU A 223 -34.79 22.05 -10.83
N TYR A 224 -33.51 22.45 -10.88
CA TYR A 224 -32.62 22.34 -9.73
C TYR A 224 -32.98 23.32 -8.60
N SER A 225 -33.13 24.60 -8.94
CA SER A 225 -33.21 25.68 -7.94
C SER A 225 -34.65 25.96 -7.49
N GLY A 226 -35.60 25.92 -8.43
CA GLY A 226 -37.01 26.23 -8.19
C GLY A 226 -37.88 25.03 -7.81
N VAL A 227 -37.53 23.81 -8.25
CA VAL A 227 -38.34 22.60 -7.98
C VAL A 227 -37.65 21.66 -6.99
N TYR A 228 -36.51 21.08 -7.37
CA TYR A 228 -35.75 20.11 -6.57
C TYR A 228 -35.39 20.66 -5.20
N THR A 229 -34.81 21.87 -5.14
CA THR A 229 -34.33 22.48 -3.88
C THR A 229 -35.45 22.68 -2.85
N PRO A 230 -36.60 23.31 -3.17
CA PRO A 230 -37.75 23.32 -2.26
C PRO A 230 -38.29 21.92 -1.94
N MET A 231 -38.38 21.01 -2.92
CA MET A 231 -38.91 19.66 -2.72
C MET A 231 -38.15 18.85 -1.67
N LYS A 232 -36.84 19.11 -1.45
CA LYS A 232 -36.05 18.46 -0.37
C LYS A 232 -36.71 18.58 1.02
N ARG A 233 -37.53 19.61 1.27
CA ARG A 233 -38.28 19.81 2.54
C ARG A 233 -39.67 19.17 2.51
N ILE A 234 -40.25 18.95 1.32
CA ILE A 234 -41.65 18.56 1.12
C ILE A 234 -41.80 17.04 1.00
N SER A 235 -40.97 16.39 0.20
CA SER A 235 -41.09 14.97 -0.15
C SER A 235 -39.75 14.33 -0.52
N ALA A 236 -39.61 13.03 -0.21
CA ALA A 236 -38.47 12.23 -0.62
C ALA A 236 -38.41 11.98 -2.14
N ALA A 237 -39.50 12.29 -2.87
CA ALA A 237 -39.55 12.32 -4.33
C ALA A 237 -38.53 13.30 -4.96
N ASN A 238 -37.96 14.24 -4.18
CA ASN A 238 -36.93 15.14 -4.65
C ASN A 238 -35.75 14.40 -5.32
N THR A 239 -35.38 13.20 -4.87
CA THR A 239 -34.26 12.45 -5.47
C THR A 239 -34.50 12.12 -6.95
N TRP A 240 -35.75 11.85 -7.35
CA TRP A 240 -36.10 11.57 -8.75
C TRP A 240 -36.05 12.84 -9.61
N VAL A 241 -36.49 13.99 -9.08
CA VAL A 241 -36.38 15.29 -9.77
C VAL A 241 -34.91 15.70 -9.91
N GLY A 242 -34.10 15.46 -8.87
CA GLY A 242 -32.65 15.64 -8.91
C GLY A 242 -31.97 14.71 -9.92
N ALA A 243 -32.50 13.50 -10.14
CA ALA A 243 -32.00 12.60 -11.18
C ALA A 243 -32.28 13.11 -12.60
N ILE A 244 -33.44 13.75 -12.84
CA ILE A 244 -33.75 14.43 -14.12
C ILE A 244 -32.74 15.56 -14.37
N VAL A 245 -32.47 16.39 -13.35
CA VAL A 245 -31.44 17.45 -13.42
C VAL A 245 -30.05 16.90 -13.78
N GLY A 246 -29.72 15.69 -13.33
CA GLY A 246 -28.48 14.99 -13.69
C GLY A 246 -28.45 14.40 -15.11
N GLY A 247 -29.62 14.17 -15.72
CA GLY A 247 -29.76 13.62 -17.08
C GLY A 247 -29.83 14.67 -18.20
N ILE A 248 -30.16 15.92 -17.89
CA ILE A 248 -30.22 17.02 -18.88
C ILE A 248 -28.83 17.41 -19.46
N PRO A 249 -27.71 17.44 -18.70
CA PRO A 249 -26.40 17.86 -19.24
C PRO A 249 -25.89 17.02 -20.43
N PRO A 250 -26.03 15.67 -20.47
CA PRO A 250 -25.80 14.90 -21.70
C PRO A 250 -26.68 15.30 -22.89
N LEU A 251 -27.96 15.59 -22.69
CA LEU A 251 -28.85 16.07 -23.76
C LEU A 251 -28.37 17.41 -24.30
N MET A 252 -27.94 18.34 -23.43
CA MET A 252 -27.33 19.61 -23.85
C MET A 252 -26.10 19.39 -24.73
N GLY A 253 -25.24 18.42 -24.39
CA GLY A 253 -24.08 18.06 -25.20
C GLY A 253 -24.44 17.48 -26.56
N TRP A 254 -25.36 16.52 -26.58
CA TRP A 254 -25.83 15.86 -27.80
C TRP A 254 -26.54 16.82 -28.75
N CYS A 255 -27.46 17.65 -28.25
CA CYS A 255 -28.14 18.67 -29.04
C CYS A 255 -27.20 19.78 -29.52
N ALA A 256 -26.11 20.07 -28.80
CA ALA A 256 -25.09 21.01 -29.25
C ALA A 256 -24.29 20.47 -30.44
N ALA A 257 -24.01 19.16 -30.50
CA ALA A 257 -23.36 18.53 -31.65
C ALA A 257 -24.33 18.34 -32.83
N ALA A 258 -25.53 17.83 -32.56
CA ALA A 258 -26.58 17.62 -33.57
C ALA A 258 -26.92 18.92 -34.33
N GLY A 259 -26.99 20.06 -33.63
CA GLY A 259 -27.25 21.37 -34.24
C GLY A 259 -26.16 21.88 -35.19
N GLN A 260 -24.99 21.22 -35.25
CA GLN A 260 -23.92 21.52 -36.20
C GLN A 260 -23.90 20.57 -37.38
N ALA A 261 -24.32 19.33 -37.18
CA ALA A 261 -24.44 18.32 -38.23
C ALA A 261 -25.74 18.47 -39.05
N ALA A 262 -26.72 19.24 -38.56
CA ALA A 262 -27.96 19.53 -39.25
C ALA A 262 -27.74 20.39 -40.50
N THR A 263 -28.07 19.86 -41.67
CA THR A 263 -28.28 20.64 -42.89
C THR A 263 -29.61 21.41 -42.83
N SER A 264 -29.76 22.41 -43.71
CA SER A 264 -30.69 23.55 -43.60
C SER A 264 -32.19 23.28 -43.42
N GLU A 265 -32.65 22.02 -43.43
CA GLU A 265 -34.05 21.64 -43.21
C GLU A 265 -34.34 21.16 -41.77
N ASN A 266 -33.34 20.76 -40.98
CA ASN A 266 -33.52 20.07 -39.68
C ASN A 266 -33.02 20.88 -38.46
N HIS A 267 -33.41 22.16 -38.34
CA HIS A 267 -33.03 23.02 -37.22
C HIS A 267 -34.08 23.11 -36.09
N SER A 268 -35.16 22.33 -36.12
CA SER A 268 -36.19 22.42 -35.08
C SER A 268 -35.75 21.76 -33.76
N TRP A 269 -36.33 22.20 -32.65
CA TRP A 269 -36.11 21.55 -31.35
C TRP A 269 -36.65 20.10 -31.31
N GLN A 270 -37.57 19.77 -32.22
CA GLN A 270 -38.14 18.42 -32.35
C GLN A 270 -37.13 17.48 -33.00
N ASP A 271 -36.44 17.93 -34.04
CA ASP A 271 -35.39 17.13 -34.73
C ASP A 271 -34.18 16.89 -33.81
N LEU A 272 -33.79 17.91 -33.04
CA LEU A 272 -32.63 17.83 -32.13
C LEU A 272 -32.86 16.93 -30.91
N LEU A 273 -34.11 16.70 -30.50
CA LEU A 273 -34.45 15.90 -29.32
C LEU A 273 -35.15 14.57 -29.63
N PHE A 274 -35.87 14.43 -30.74
CA PHE A 274 -36.75 13.29 -31.01
C PHE A 274 -36.51 12.62 -32.37
N SER A 275 -35.47 13.01 -33.12
CA SER A 275 -35.04 12.26 -34.30
C SER A 275 -34.40 10.92 -33.92
N ASN A 276 -34.31 10.00 -34.90
CA ASN A 276 -33.58 8.74 -34.74
C ASN A 276 -32.09 8.96 -34.38
N GLN A 277 -31.51 10.12 -34.69
CA GLN A 277 -30.14 10.48 -34.32
C GLN A 277 -30.03 10.97 -32.86
N SER A 278 -31.13 11.34 -32.21
CA SER A 278 -31.17 11.79 -30.80
C SER A 278 -31.11 10.64 -29.77
N VAL A 279 -31.21 9.38 -30.21
CA VAL A 279 -31.28 8.19 -29.34
C VAL A 279 -30.05 8.07 -28.43
N GLY A 280 -28.85 8.36 -28.93
CA GLY A 280 -27.62 8.31 -28.13
C GLY A 280 -27.61 9.33 -26.98
N GLY A 281 -28.14 10.54 -27.22
CA GLY A 281 -28.29 11.57 -26.19
C GLY A 281 -29.23 11.13 -25.07
N TRP A 282 -30.39 10.56 -25.44
CA TRP A 282 -31.33 10.01 -24.46
C TRP A 282 -30.79 8.79 -23.72
N PHE A 283 -29.98 7.95 -24.37
CA PHE A 283 -29.32 6.83 -23.70
C PHE A 283 -28.32 7.30 -22.64
N LEU A 284 -27.47 8.28 -22.96
CA LEU A 284 -26.54 8.88 -22.00
C LEU A 284 -27.27 9.59 -20.85
N ALA A 285 -28.38 10.28 -21.15
CA ALA A 285 -29.25 10.90 -20.14
C ALA A 285 -29.89 9.85 -19.20
N ALA A 286 -30.43 8.77 -19.75
CA ALA A 286 -31.03 7.68 -19.00
C ALA A 286 -30.00 6.93 -18.14
N LEU A 287 -28.77 6.75 -18.65
CA LEU A 287 -27.67 6.14 -17.91
C LEU A 287 -27.26 7.00 -16.70
N LEU A 288 -27.10 8.32 -16.87
CA LEU A 288 -26.85 9.21 -15.72
C LEU A 288 -28.01 9.26 -14.74
N PHE A 289 -29.25 9.30 -15.23
CA PHE A 289 -30.45 9.24 -14.40
C PHE A 289 -30.47 7.98 -13.53
N ALA A 290 -30.24 6.80 -14.13
CA ALA A 290 -30.17 5.53 -13.43
C ALA A 290 -29.00 5.47 -12.42
N TRP A 291 -27.85 6.05 -12.76
CA TRP A 291 -26.67 6.11 -11.89
C TRP A 291 -26.88 6.96 -10.63
N GLN A 292 -27.73 8.00 -10.67
CA GLN A 292 -27.95 8.86 -9.50
C GLN A 292 -28.48 8.09 -8.28
N PHE A 293 -29.29 7.04 -8.47
CA PHE A 293 -29.89 6.30 -7.36
C PHE A 293 -28.86 5.54 -6.50
N PRO A 294 -28.06 4.58 -7.02
CA PRO A 294 -27.07 3.87 -6.21
C PRO A 294 -26.01 4.81 -5.60
N HIS A 295 -25.62 5.87 -6.32
CA HIS A 295 -24.65 6.85 -5.85
C HIS A 295 -25.21 7.75 -4.72
N PHE A 296 -26.41 8.32 -4.87
CA PHE A 296 -26.96 9.24 -3.89
C PHE A 296 -27.49 8.53 -2.63
N MET A 297 -28.15 7.37 -2.78
CA MET A 297 -28.72 6.66 -1.63
C MET A 297 -27.62 6.11 -0.69
N SER A 298 -26.49 5.66 -1.24
CA SER A 298 -25.33 5.22 -0.44
C SER A 298 -24.68 6.39 0.31
N LEU A 299 -24.36 7.49 -0.38
CA LEU A 299 -23.77 8.69 0.25
C LEU A 299 -24.68 9.34 1.30
N SER A 300 -25.99 9.40 1.05
CA SER A 300 -26.92 10.06 1.98
C SER A 300 -27.16 9.28 3.27
N HIS A 301 -26.82 7.98 3.33
CA HIS A 301 -27.02 7.15 4.52
C HIS A 301 -26.14 7.58 5.70
N SER A 302 -24.88 7.96 5.46
CA SER A 302 -23.94 8.36 6.51
C SER A 302 -24.25 9.74 7.13
N ILE A 303 -24.99 10.58 6.42
CA ILE A 303 -25.39 11.94 6.82
C ILE A 303 -26.91 12.06 7.03
N ARG A 304 -27.59 10.95 7.32
CA ARG A 304 -29.06 10.89 7.49
C ARG A 304 -29.56 11.78 8.64
N ASP A 305 -28.78 11.88 9.72
CA ASP A 305 -29.12 12.64 10.91
C ASP A 305 -28.92 14.16 10.71
N ASP A 306 -27.88 14.56 9.98
CA ASP A 306 -27.73 15.93 9.43
C ASP A 306 -28.96 16.34 8.59
N TYR A 307 -29.45 15.46 7.71
CA TYR A 307 -30.67 15.73 6.92
C TYR A 307 -31.93 15.83 7.78
N ARG A 308 -32.04 15.04 8.85
CA ARG A 308 -33.16 15.09 9.80
C ARG A 308 -33.13 16.41 10.59
N ASN A 309 -31.97 16.80 11.10
CA ASN A 309 -31.77 18.04 11.87
C ASN A 309 -32.00 19.30 11.01
N ALA A 310 -31.52 19.29 9.76
CA ALA A 310 -31.83 20.32 8.76
C ALA A 310 -33.23 20.17 8.14
N GLY A 311 -34.08 19.24 8.64
CA GLY A 311 -35.48 19.04 8.29
C GLY A 311 -35.78 18.69 6.82
N HIS A 312 -34.79 18.21 6.07
CA HIS A 312 -34.96 17.72 4.71
C HIS A 312 -35.56 16.31 4.73
N LYS A 313 -36.69 16.05 4.06
CA LYS A 313 -37.35 14.74 4.01
C LYS A 313 -36.67 13.79 3.01
N MET A 314 -35.41 13.46 3.26
CA MET A 314 -34.64 12.51 2.45
C MET A 314 -35.02 11.06 2.76
N LEU A 315 -34.93 10.17 1.77
CA LEU A 315 -35.17 8.72 1.96
C LEU A 315 -34.28 8.13 3.06
N ALA A 316 -33.04 8.62 3.20
CA ALA A 316 -32.04 8.15 4.15
C ALA A 316 -32.50 8.10 5.63
N TRP A 317 -33.44 8.96 6.04
CA TRP A 317 -34.07 8.88 7.38
C TRP A 317 -35.59 8.71 7.34
N THR A 318 -36.29 9.18 6.30
CA THR A 318 -37.76 9.01 6.21
C THR A 318 -38.18 7.58 5.92
N ASN A 319 -37.35 6.81 5.21
CA ASN A 319 -37.50 5.36 5.06
C ASN A 319 -36.10 4.72 4.85
N PRO A 320 -35.32 4.52 5.93
CA PRO A 320 -33.96 3.99 5.85
C PRO A 320 -33.91 2.61 5.17
N ALA A 321 -34.98 1.81 5.31
CA ALA A 321 -35.11 0.49 4.70
C ALA A 321 -35.14 0.56 3.16
N ARG A 322 -35.82 1.54 2.57
CA ARG A 322 -35.78 1.79 1.11
C ARG A 322 -34.48 2.47 0.66
N ASN A 323 -33.76 3.15 1.56
CA ASN A 323 -32.48 3.79 1.22
C ASN A 323 -31.28 2.82 1.22
N ALA A 324 -31.27 1.83 2.11
CA ALA A 324 -30.13 0.96 2.33
C ALA A 324 -30.19 -0.36 1.55
N ARG A 325 -29.37 -0.50 0.50
CA ARG A 325 -28.93 -1.82 -0.01
C ARG A 325 -28.07 -2.52 1.04
N GLY A 326 -28.73 -3.11 2.04
CA GLY A 326 -28.10 -3.76 3.19
C GLY A 326 -29.07 -4.04 4.33
N ASN A 327 -30.17 -3.26 4.44
CA ASN A 327 -31.16 -3.45 5.50
C ASN A 327 -31.92 -4.79 5.41
N VAL A 328 -31.89 -5.47 4.27
CA VAL A 328 -32.53 -6.78 4.08
C VAL A 328 -31.96 -7.83 5.05
N VAL A 329 -30.63 -7.86 5.24
CA VAL A 329 -29.98 -8.79 6.17
C VAL A 329 -30.23 -8.38 7.62
N LEU A 330 -30.20 -7.08 7.92
CA LEU A 330 -30.47 -6.59 9.26
C LEU A 330 -31.93 -6.80 9.68
N GLN A 331 -32.90 -6.63 8.78
CA GLN A 331 -34.32 -6.91 9.04
C GLN A 331 -34.61 -8.40 9.24
N GLN A 332 -33.82 -9.30 8.65
CA GLN A 332 -33.94 -10.74 8.88
C GLN A 332 -33.52 -11.16 10.30
N ALA A 333 -32.59 -10.41 10.92
CA ALA A 333 -32.05 -10.71 12.25
C ALA A 333 -32.54 -9.77 13.38
N ALA A 334 -33.18 -8.63 13.05
CA ALA A 334 -33.60 -7.64 14.03
C ALA A 334 -34.63 -8.21 15.02
N GLY A 335 -34.34 -8.08 16.32
CA GLY A 335 -35.20 -8.60 17.39
C GLY A 335 -35.13 -10.12 17.60
N GLN A 336 -34.17 -10.80 16.98
CA GLN A 336 -33.90 -12.24 17.15
C GLN A 336 -32.49 -12.45 17.70
N ASP A 337 -32.20 -13.65 18.20
CA ASP A 337 -30.82 -14.04 18.46
C ASP A 337 -30.04 -14.17 17.14
N ALA A 338 -29.10 -13.26 16.94
CA ALA A 338 -28.25 -13.21 15.75
C ALA A 338 -26.89 -13.89 15.96
N THR A 339 -26.62 -14.52 17.10
CA THR A 339 -25.29 -15.06 17.48
C THR A 339 -24.73 -16.00 16.41
N SER A 340 -25.52 -17.00 16.01
CA SER A 340 -25.13 -17.95 14.95
C SER A 340 -24.93 -17.26 13.59
N ALA A 341 -25.74 -16.24 13.24
CA ALA A 341 -25.60 -15.50 12.00
C ALA A 341 -24.36 -14.59 12.00
N PHE A 342 -24.06 -13.97 13.15
CA PHE A 342 -22.87 -13.15 13.37
C PHE A 342 -21.60 -13.98 13.21
N TYR A 343 -21.46 -15.09 13.95
CA TYR A 343 -20.26 -15.93 13.86
C TYR A 343 -20.13 -16.69 12.53
N ASN A 344 -21.19 -16.84 11.73
CA ASN A 344 -21.04 -17.32 10.34
C ASN A 344 -20.39 -16.28 9.39
N LEU A 345 -20.34 -15.00 9.78
CA LEU A 345 -19.94 -13.89 8.91
C LEU A 345 -18.77 -13.03 9.46
N HIS A 346 -18.56 -13.04 10.76
CA HIS A 346 -17.61 -12.23 11.53
C HIS A 346 -16.91 -13.08 12.58
N ARG A 347 -15.74 -12.63 13.08
CA ARG A 347 -15.10 -13.22 14.26
C ARG A 347 -15.41 -12.41 15.51
N HIS A 348 -15.01 -12.94 16.66
CA HIS A 348 -15.21 -12.34 17.97
C HIS A 348 -14.59 -10.95 18.11
N GLU A 349 -13.40 -10.72 17.55
CA GLU A 349 -12.64 -9.47 17.62
C GLU A 349 -13.38 -8.28 16.93
N VAL A 350 -14.46 -8.56 16.18
CA VAL A 350 -15.38 -7.52 15.68
C VAL A 350 -16.25 -6.97 16.81
N LEU A 351 -16.66 -7.78 17.79
CA LEU A 351 -17.47 -7.33 18.93
C LEU A 351 -16.70 -6.38 19.85
N GLN A 352 -15.41 -6.61 20.06
CA GLN A 352 -14.53 -5.72 20.83
C GLN A 352 -14.58 -4.26 20.30
N LYS A 353 -14.67 -4.06 18.99
CA LYS A 353 -14.79 -2.73 18.36
C LYS A 353 -16.12 -2.03 18.63
N TYR A 354 -17.12 -2.78 19.08
CA TYR A 354 -18.47 -2.31 19.38
C TYR A 354 -18.85 -2.61 20.84
N GLU A 355 -17.88 -2.76 21.74
CA GLU A 355 -18.11 -3.01 23.18
C GLU A 355 -19.02 -1.93 23.81
N SER A 356 -18.91 -0.69 23.34
CA SER A 356 -19.77 0.43 23.74
C SER A 356 -21.26 0.26 23.39
N LEU A 357 -21.62 -0.72 22.55
CA LEU A 357 -22.98 -1.11 22.24
C LEU A 357 -23.49 -2.26 23.13
N CYS A 358 -22.66 -2.79 24.04
CA CYS A 358 -23.07 -3.79 25.02
C CYS A 358 -24.03 -3.15 26.05
N ILE A 359 -25.24 -3.70 26.16
CA ILE A 359 -26.29 -3.20 27.07
C ILE A 359 -26.27 -3.96 28.40
N GLY A 360 -25.72 -5.17 28.43
CA GLY A 360 -25.60 -6.03 29.61
C GLY A 360 -25.33 -7.49 29.23
N THR A 361 -25.16 -8.34 30.24
CA THR A 361 -25.03 -9.79 30.11
C THR A 361 -26.34 -10.49 30.44
N VAL A 362 -26.59 -11.67 29.86
CA VAL A 362 -27.72 -12.53 30.24
C VAL A 362 -27.43 -13.17 31.59
N GLU A 363 -28.42 -13.17 32.50
CA GLU A 363 -28.27 -13.73 33.84
C GLU A 363 -28.11 -15.27 33.78
N GLY A 364 -27.07 -15.79 34.43
CA GLY A 364 -26.74 -17.23 34.45
C GLY A 364 -25.81 -17.70 33.33
N GLU A 365 -25.63 -16.92 32.26
CA GLU A 365 -24.75 -17.26 31.13
C GLU A 365 -23.30 -16.83 31.39
N GLN A 366 -22.34 -17.56 30.80
CA GLN A 366 -20.92 -17.19 30.80
C GLN A 366 -20.36 -17.12 29.38
N ALA A 367 -19.35 -16.26 29.18
CA ALA A 367 -18.70 -16.12 27.88
C ALA A 367 -17.86 -17.36 27.55
N GLU A 368 -18.28 -18.13 26.55
CA GLU A 368 -17.53 -19.28 26.04
C GLU A 368 -16.31 -18.87 25.18
N VAL A 369 -16.31 -17.65 24.64
CA VAL A 369 -15.24 -17.13 23.80
C VAL A 369 -14.24 -16.36 24.66
N ILE A 370 -12.96 -16.65 24.46
CA ILE A 370 -11.85 -16.06 25.21
C ILE A 370 -11.33 -14.86 24.43
N ASP A 371 -11.42 -13.67 25.02
CA ASP A 371 -10.73 -12.47 24.52
C ASP A 371 -9.21 -12.62 24.70
N PRO A 372 -8.41 -12.53 23.62
CA PRO A 372 -6.95 -12.48 23.72
C PRO A 372 -6.50 -11.09 24.19
N HIS A 373 -5.65 -11.05 25.21
CA HIS A 373 -5.01 -9.85 25.71
C HIS A 373 -3.61 -9.67 25.10
N PRO A 374 -3.07 -8.44 25.03
CA PRO A 374 -1.69 -8.22 24.58
C PRO A 374 -0.69 -9.06 25.38
N GLY A 375 0.16 -9.82 24.69
CA GLY A 375 1.08 -10.78 25.30
C GLY A 375 0.59 -12.22 25.39
N ASP A 376 -0.69 -12.52 25.12
CA ASP A 376 -1.23 -13.87 25.24
C ASP A 376 -0.65 -14.85 24.19
N LEU A 377 -0.56 -16.12 24.59
CA LEU A 377 -0.29 -17.24 23.67
C LEU A 377 -1.59 -17.69 23.00
N SER A 378 -1.55 -17.93 21.68
CA SER A 378 -2.70 -18.50 21.00
C SER A 378 -2.98 -19.92 21.50
N ARG A 379 -4.24 -20.20 21.83
CA ARG A 379 -4.71 -21.53 22.26
C ARG A 379 -5.11 -22.43 21.09
N VAL A 380 -5.03 -21.93 19.85
CA VAL A 380 -5.30 -22.72 18.65
C VAL A 380 -4.14 -23.72 18.45
N PRO A 381 -4.41 -25.02 18.21
CA PRO A 381 -3.35 -26.00 17.97
C PRO A 381 -2.39 -25.55 16.85
N TYR A 382 -1.09 -25.70 17.07
CA TYR A 382 -0.02 -25.30 16.15
C TYR A 382 0.10 -23.79 15.85
N ALA A 383 -0.71 -22.91 16.45
CA ALA A 383 -0.58 -21.46 16.28
C ALA A 383 0.66 -20.84 16.96
N GLU A 384 1.23 -21.55 17.93
CA GLU A 384 2.52 -21.24 18.54
C GLU A 384 3.50 -22.41 18.29
N PRO A 385 4.81 -22.16 18.15
CA PRO A 385 5.81 -23.21 18.10
C PRO A 385 5.78 -24.04 19.40
N LEU A 386 6.07 -25.34 19.29
CA LEU A 386 5.86 -26.32 20.37
C LEU A 386 6.50 -25.90 21.70
N TRP A 387 7.69 -25.28 21.67
CA TRP A 387 8.42 -24.88 22.88
C TRP A 387 7.69 -23.80 23.73
N LEU A 388 6.77 -23.01 23.15
CA LEU A 388 5.92 -22.07 23.89
C LEU A 388 4.75 -22.77 24.59
N THR A 389 4.35 -23.96 24.14
CA THR A 389 3.24 -24.70 24.72
C THR A 389 3.72 -25.50 25.94
N PRO A 390 3.25 -25.21 27.18
CA PRO A 390 3.94 -25.63 28.43
C PRO A 390 4.20 -27.14 28.62
N ILE A 391 3.40 -28.00 27.99
CA ILE A 391 3.53 -29.45 28.06
C ILE A 391 4.75 -29.98 27.31
N PHE A 392 5.21 -29.29 26.26
CA PHE A 392 6.38 -29.70 25.49
C PHE A 392 7.67 -29.12 26.10
N LYS A 393 8.79 -29.75 25.77
CA LYS A 393 10.14 -29.33 26.16
C LYS A 393 10.98 -29.14 24.90
N SER A 394 11.96 -28.26 24.96
CA SER A 394 12.94 -28.04 23.90
C SER A 394 14.34 -27.98 24.51
N PRO A 395 15.38 -28.50 23.85
CA PRO A 395 16.76 -28.35 24.28
C PRO A 395 17.32 -26.94 24.03
N TYR A 396 16.63 -26.11 23.23
CA TYR A 396 17.13 -24.81 22.77
C TYR A 396 16.66 -23.63 23.62
N PHE A 397 15.43 -23.69 24.16
CA PHE A 397 14.81 -22.55 24.84
C PHE A 397 14.82 -22.69 26.37
N ASN A 398 15.05 -21.56 27.03
CA ASN A 398 15.20 -21.42 28.49
C ASN A 398 14.29 -20.27 28.98
N GLU A 399 14.45 -19.83 30.23
CA GLU A 399 13.63 -18.73 30.76
C GLU A 399 13.98 -17.35 30.21
N SER A 400 15.21 -17.07 29.77
CA SER A 400 15.55 -15.78 29.14
C SER A 400 14.84 -15.62 27.79
N HIS A 401 14.83 -16.70 27.00
CA HIS A 401 14.05 -16.79 25.76
C HIS A 401 12.56 -16.54 25.98
N ARG A 402 11.96 -17.12 27.03
CA ARG A 402 10.53 -16.91 27.38
C ARG A 402 10.26 -15.48 27.84
N ALA A 403 11.14 -14.92 28.67
CA ALA A 403 10.99 -13.56 29.19
C ALA A 403 11.06 -12.50 28.07
N LEU A 404 12.02 -12.64 27.15
CA LEU A 404 12.12 -11.78 25.97
C LEU A 404 10.92 -11.95 25.04
N GLN A 405 10.53 -13.19 24.71
CA GLN A 405 9.39 -13.48 23.83
C GLN A 405 8.10 -12.83 24.34
N LYS A 406 7.79 -12.96 25.64
CA LYS A 406 6.62 -12.33 26.24
C LYS A 406 6.67 -10.80 26.15
N ALA A 407 7.80 -10.20 26.50
CA ALA A 407 7.97 -8.75 26.48
C ALA A 407 7.87 -8.17 25.05
N LEU A 408 8.47 -8.85 24.07
CA LEU A 408 8.32 -8.53 22.65
C LEU A 408 6.88 -8.63 22.18
N ARG A 409 6.16 -9.68 22.56
CA ARG A 409 4.75 -9.84 22.17
C ARG A 409 3.87 -8.72 22.69
N GLU A 410 4.03 -8.35 23.96
CA GLU A 410 3.30 -7.21 24.53
C GLU A 410 3.61 -5.91 23.79
N PHE A 411 4.86 -5.66 23.40
CA PHE A 411 5.26 -4.49 22.61
C PHE A 411 4.70 -4.54 21.18
N VAL A 412 4.71 -5.71 20.54
CA VAL A 412 4.16 -5.89 19.19
C VAL A 412 2.64 -5.69 19.19
N ASP A 413 1.91 -6.28 20.12
CA ASP A 413 0.46 -6.18 20.19
C ASP A 413 -0.01 -4.74 20.53
N LYS A 414 0.77 -3.98 21.33
CA LYS A 414 0.42 -2.61 21.78
C LYS A 414 0.88 -1.49 20.84
N ASP A 415 2.12 -1.56 20.34
CA ASP A 415 2.77 -0.45 19.62
C ASP A 415 2.99 -0.77 18.13
N VAL A 416 3.52 -1.95 17.80
CA VAL A 416 3.90 -2.28 16.41
C VAL A 416 2.66 -2.61 15.56
N TYR A 417 1.73 -3.41 16.07
CA TYR A 417 0.57 -3.89 15.32
C TYR A 417 -0.38 -2.75 14.89
N PRO A 418 -0.77 -1.78 15.75
CA PRO A 418 -1.65 -0.69 15.33
C PRO A 418 -1.02 0.19 14.25
N GLU A 419 0.24 0.59 14.43
CA GLU A 419 1.01 1.34 13.43
C GLU A 419 1.09 0.55 12.11
N ALA A 420 1.50 -0.73 12.17
CA ALA A 420 1.66 -1.55 10.97
C ALA A 420 0.38 -1.67 10.14
N GLN A 421 -0.77 -1.83 10.80
CA GLN A 421 -2.08 -1.90 10.13
C GLN A 421 -2.53 -0.54 9.57
N GLU A 422 -2.12 0.58 10.18
CA GLU A 422 -2.34 1.92 9.63
C GLU A 422 -1.48 2.16 8.38
N LYS A 423 -0.17 1.85 8.44
CA LYS A 423 0.78 2.10 7.33
C LYS A 423 0.54 1.20 6.12
N GLU A 424 0.06 -0.02 6.32
CA GLU A 424 -0.44 -0.87 5.23
C GLU A 424 -1.69 -0.28 4.54
N LEU A 425 -2.51 0.50 5.26
CA LEU A 425 -3.75 1.07 4.76
C LEU A 425 -3.54 2.45 4.08
N ASP A 426 -2.76 3.34 4.70
CA ASP A 426 -2.52 4.69 4.18
C ASP A 426 -1.32 4.77 3.22
N GLY A 427 -0.44 3.77 3.25
CA GLY A 427 0.73 3.66 2.40
C GLY A 427 1.89 4.61 2.75
N THR A 428 1.85 5.22 3.93
CA THR A 428 2.93 6.05 4.50
C THR A 428 4.00 5.18 5.18
N TYR A 429 5.08 5.80 5.64
CA TYR A 429 6.21 5.10 6.28
C TYR A 429 6.02 5.05 7.80
N ILE A 430 6.83 4.22 8.46
CA ILE A 430 6.90 4.13 9.93
C ILE A 430 7.13 5.51 10.59
N SER A 431 6.41 5.77 11.68
CA SER A 431 6.52 6.99 12.46
C SER A 431 7.81 7.07 13.28
N GLN A 432 8.28 8.30 13.52
CA GLN A 432 9.40 8.52 14.44
C GLN A 432 9.06 8.08 15.88
N ASP A 433 7.79 8.17 16.31
CA ASP A 433 7.36 7.72 17.64
C ASP A 433 7.63 6.22 17.84
N LEU A 434 7.27 5.38 16.87
CA LEU A 434 7.56 3.95 16.96
C LEU A 434 9.08 3.69 16.88
N VAL A 435 9.80 4.38 16.00
CA VAL A 435 11.28 4.27 15.93
C VAL A 435 11.94 4.63 17.27
N ASP A 436 11.51 5.71 17.91
CA ASP A 436 12.03 6.17 19.20
C ASP A 436 11.71 5.14 20.31
N LYS A 437 10.50 4.58 20.33
CA LYS A 437 10.13 3.48 21.24
C LYS A 437 10.98 2.23 21.01
N MET A 438 11.25 1.87 19.75
CA MET A 438 12.12 0.75 19.40
C MET A 438 13.57 1.00 19.84
N ALA A 439 14.08 2.23 19.72
CA ALA A 439 15.40 2.62 20.18
C ALA A 439 15.50 2.57 21.72
N GLN A 440 14.52 3.13 22.43
CA GLN A 440 14.44 3.13 23.91
C GLN A 440 14.43 1.70 24.50
N ASN A 441 13.78 0.76 23.81
CA ASN A 441 13.73 -0.65 24.20
C ASN A 441 14.91 -1.50 23.68
N ASN A 442 15.93 -0.86 23.09
CA ASN A 442 17.09 -1.49 22.42
C ASN A 442 16.72 -2.48 21.29
N LEU A 443 15.48 -2.44 20.78
CA LEU A 443 14.97 -3.33 19.74
C LEU A 443 15.63 -3.10 18.37
N LEU A 444 16.07 -1.87 18.09
CA LEU A 444 16.93 -1.60 16.92
C LEU A 444 18.29 -2.30 17.02
N ALA A 445 18.84 -2.43 18.23
CA ALA A 445 20.13 -3.08 18.47
C ALA A 445 20.00 -4.62 18.44
N MET A 446 18.96 -5.18 19.06
CA MET A 446 18.71 -6.64 19.09
C MET A 446 18.60 -7.26 17.69
N ARG A 447 18.06 -6.53 16.72
CA ARG A 447 17.87 -6.99 15.33
C ARG A 447 19.16 -7.14 14.51
N LEU A 448 20.30 -6.67 15.01
CA LEU A 448 21.61 -6.96 14.38
C LEU A 448 22.19 -8.32 14.82
N GLY A 449 21.44 -9.08 15.63
CA GLY A 449 21.90 -10.32 16.23
C GLY A 449 22.84 -10.12 17.43
N PRO A 450 23.36 -11.21 18.01
CA PRO A 450 24.30 -11.17 19.13
C PRO A 450 25.62 -10.50 18.75
N GLY A 451 26.14 -9.65 19.63
CA GLY A 451 27.43 -9.00 19.40
C GLY A 451 27.74 -7.85 20.35
N LYS A 452 28.97 -7.31 20.23
CA LYS A 452 29.51 -6.26 21.12
C LYS A 452 28.70 -4.96 21.16
N HIS A 453 27.81 -4.72 20.20
CA HIS A 453 26.92 -3.55 20.21
C HIS A 453 25.79 -3.66 21.25
N LEU A 454 25.52 -4.86 21.76
CA LEU A 454 24.58 -5.10 22.85
C LEU A 454 25.20 -4.96 24.24
N TYR A 455 26.53 -5.10 24.38
CA TYR A 455 27.17 -5.15 25.68
C TYR A 455 26.94 -3.85 26.49
N GLY A 456 26.63 -4.00 27.77
CA GLY A 456 26.19 -2.93 28.66
C GLY A 456 24.75 -2.44 28.44
N ARG A 457 24.02 -2.92 27.43
CA ARG A 457 22.60 -2.58 27.21
C ARG A 457 21.69 -3.52 28.00
N GLN A 458 20.67 -2.95 28.64
CA GLN A 458 19.56 -3.69 29.21
C GLN A 458 18.47 -3.85 28.13
N LEU A 459 18.16 -5.10 27.79
CA LEU A 459 17.21 -5.44 26.73
C LEU A 459 15.81 -5.74 27.30
N LEU A 460 14.81 -5.81 26.40
CA LEU A 460 13.46 -6.27 26.72
C LEU A 460 13.47 -7.64 27.41
N GLY A 461 12.47 -7.90 28.26
CA GLY A 461 12.42 -9.12 29.06
C GLY A 461 13.44 -9.19 30.20
N GLY A 462 14.24 -8.15 30.42
CA GLY A 462 15.27 -8.12 31.48
C GLY A 462 16.60 -8.78 31.08
N ILE A 463 16.81 -9.04 29.78
CA ILE A 463 18.00 -9.73 29.29
C ILE A 463 19.18 -8.75 29.21
N LYS A 464 20.37 -9.18 29.65
CA LYS A 464 21.61 -8.40 29.45
C LYS A 464 22.11 -8.61 28.03
N GLY A 465 22.68 -7.59 27.41
CA GLY A 465 23.18 -7.71 26.04
C GLY A 465 24.32 -8.72 25.83
N GLU A 466 25.04 -9.09 26.89
CA GLU A 466 26.03 -10.17 26.90
C GLU A 466 25.40 -11.57 26.83
N ASP A 467 24.18 -11.73 27.36
CA ASP A 467 23.44 -13.00 27.44
C ASP A 467 22.51 -13.22 26.22
N PHE A 468 22.48 -12.28 25.28
CA PHE A 468 21.67 -12.36 24.06
C PHE A 468 22.36 -13.23 23.01
N ASP A 469 21.61 -14.17 22.42
CA ASP A 469 22.09 -15.18 21.48
C ASP A 469 21.22 -15.20 20.19
N TYR A 470 21.52 -16.09 19.23
CA TYR A 470 20.73 -16.19 17.99
C TYR A 470 19.30 -16.76 18.20
N PHE A 471 19.00 -17.42 19.32
CA PHE A 471 17.62 -17.80 19.63
C PHE A 471 16.84 -16.57 20.11
N HIS A 472 17.42 -15.68 20.92
CA HIS A 472 16.81 -14.39 21.25
C HIS A 472 16.57 -13.51 20.01
N ASP A 473 17.50 -13.50 19.05
CA ASP A 473 17.34 -12.83 17.75
C ASP A 473 16.19 -13.42 16.94
N MET A 474 16.15 -14.75 16.79
CA MET A 474 15.06 -15.45 16.06
C MET A 474 13.68 -15.11 16.63
N LEU A 475 13.57 -15.02 17.96
CA LEU A 475 12.33 -14.63 18.65
C LEU A 475 11.96 -13.18 18.39
N THR A 476 12.94 -12.28 18.33
CA THR A 476 12.77 -10.87 17.96
C THR A 476 12.13 -10.75 16.58
N LEU A 477 12.62 -11.52 15.60
CA LEU A 477 12.09 -11.54 14.24
C LEU A 477 10.70 -12.21 14.17
N GLN A 478 10.52 -13.36 14.83
CA GLN A 478 9.23 -14.07 14.83
C GLN A 478 8.11 -13.28 15.53
N GLU A 479 8.36 -12.59 16.64
CA GLU A 479 7.32 -11.76 17.27
C GLU A 479 6.99 -10.54 16.40
N LEU A 480 7.99 -9.89 15.77
CA LEU A 480 7.73 -8.78 14.84
C LEU A 480 6.85 -9.16 13.64
N ALA A 481 6.94 -10.39 13.11
CA ALA A 481 6.05 -10.87 12.06
C ALA A 481 4.56 -10.94 12.47
N ARG A 482 4.23 -11.03 13.79
CA ARG A 482 2.84 -11.00 14.27
C ARG A 482 2.13 -9.67 14.01
N ALA A 483 2.84 -8.62 13.62
CA ALA A 483 2.26 -7.40 13.08
C ALA A 483 1.32 -7.67 11.88
N ASN A 484 1.46 -8.81 11.19
CA ASN A 484 0.64 -9.24 10.05
C ASN A 484 0.54 -8.13 8.99
N ALA A 485 1.71 -7.64 8.56
CA ALA A 485 1.87 -6.46 7.72
C ALA A 485 3.19 -6.55 6.93
N ARG A 486 3.23 -7.30 5.83
CA ARG A 486 4.51 -7.70 5.19
C ARG A 486 5.29 -6.53 4.57
N GLY A 487 4.64 -5.51 4.02
CA GLY A 487 5.36 -4.35 3.49
C GLY A 487 5.85 -3.42 4.60
N PHE A 488 5.05 -3.23 5.66
CA PHE A 488 5.51 -2.55 6.87
C PHE A 488 6.66 -3.30 7.55
N GLN A 489 6.69 -4.64 7.53
CA GLN A 489 7.80 -5.43 8.10
C GLN A 489 9.16 -5.05 7.51
N ASP A 490 9.23 -4.77 6.20
CA ASP A 490 10.42 -4.23 5.53
C ASP A 490 10.65 -2.75 5.87
N GLY A 491 9.59 -1.94 5.77
CA GLY A 491 9.62 -0.50 6.05
C GLY A 491 10.06 -0.18 7.49
N ASN A 492 9.76 -1.08 8.42
CA ASN A 492 10.21 -1.08 9.80
C ASN A 492 11.70 -1.44 9.87
N MET A 493 12.55 -0.50 9.46
CA MET A 493 14.00 -0.51 9.67
C MET A 493 14.75 -1.76 9.16
N ALA A 494 14.16 -2.56 8.25
CA ALA A 494 14.87 -3.71 7.69
C ALA A 494 16.10 -3.27 6.88
N GLY A 495 16.04 -2.12 6.21
CA GLY A 495 17.21 -1.51 5.57
C GLY A 495 18.38 -1.26 6.53
N MET A 496 18.12 -0.88 7.79
CA MET A 496 19.17 -0.72 8.81
C MET A 496 19.70 -2.08 9.25
N MET A 497 18.80 -3.03 9.52
CA MET A 497 19.11 -4.41 9.91
C MET A 497 20.12 -5.08 8.98
N ILE A 498 19.90 -4.99 7.66
CA ILE A 498 20.74 -5.64 6.64
C ILE A 498 21.97 -4.82 6.24
N SER A 499 22.18 -3.63 6.79
CA SER A 499 23.28 -2.72 6.37
C SER A 499 24.25 -2.38 7.48
N LEU A 500 23.74 -2.18 8.69
CA LEU A 500 24.55 -1.72 9.82
C LEU A 500 25.49 -2.82 10.31
N THR A 501 25.12 -4.08 10.16
CA THR A 501 26.02 -5.26 10.30
C THR A 501 27.26 -5.13 9.43
N ALA A 502 27.12 -4.76 8.15
CA ALA A 502 28.25 -4.59 7.23
C ALA A 502 29.16 -3.42 7.67
N VAL A 503 28.59 -2.29 8.08
CA VAL A 503 29.37 -1.16 8.63
C VAL A 503 30.11 -1.57 9.92
N ARG A 504 29.43 -2.22 10.87
CA ARG A 504 30.01 -2.70 12.13
C ARG A 504 31.18 -3.66 11.92
N GLN A 505 31.08 -4.55 10.94
CA GLN A 505 32.06 -5.60 10.71
C GLN A 505 33.23 -5.17 9.81
N TRP A 506 32.97 -4.28 8.84
CA TRP A 506 33.91 -4.00 7.75
C TRP A 506 34.36 -2.53 7.62
N ALA A 507 33.79 -1.58 8.38
CA ALA A 507 34.31 -0.21 8.36
C ALA A 507 35.72 -0.15 8.97
N ASN A 508 36.69 0.32 8.16
CA ASN A 508 38.09 0.44 8.57
C ASN A 508 38.31 1.58 9.58
N ASP A 509 37.53 2.66 9.46
CA ASP A 509 37.56 3.82 10.35
C ASP A 509 36.65 3.60 11.56
N VAL A 510 37.26 3.53 12.75
CA VAL A 510 36.58 3.25 14.01
C VAL A 510 35.65 4.36 14.45
N ASP A 511 36.05 5.63 14.27
CA ASP A 511 35.25 6.79 14.68
C ASP A 511 34.03 6.94 13.77
N LEU A 512 34.19 6.71 12.46
CA LEU A 512 33.08 6.63 11.51
C LEU A 512 32.13 5.49 11.85
N ARG A 513 32.65 4.28 12.10
CA ARG A 513 31.87 3.09 12.45
C ARG A 513 31.01 3.33 13.68
N ASP A 514 31.61 3.80 14.77
CA ASP A 514 30.91 3.91 16.06
C ASP A 514 29.93 5.09 16.06
N ARG A 515 30.26 6.21 15.40
CA ARG A 515 29.32 7.32 15.19
C ARG A 515 28.07 6.87 14.41
N VAL A 516 28.25 6.23 13.24
CA VAL A 516 27.14 5.76 12.40
C VAL A 516 26.33 4.67 13.12
N THR A 517 26.98 3.85 13.94
CA THR A 517 26.29 2.88 14.80
C THR A 517 25.32 3.56 15.76
N GLU A 518 25.78 4.52 16.56
CA GLU A 518 24.89 5.16 17.54
C GLU A 518 23.86 6.10 16.89
N GLU A 519 24.16 6.72 15.75
CA GLU A 519 23.20 7.48 14.95
C GLU A 519 22.03 6.62 14.47
N CYS A 520 22.29 5.38 14.02
CA CYS A 520 21.25 4.44 13.60
C CYS A 520 20.56 3.73 14.78
N LEU A 521 21.29 3.27 15.80
CA LEU A 521 20.72 2.59 16.97
C LEU A 521 19.89 3.52 17.86
N SER A 522 20.16 4.83 17.84
CA SER A 522 19.31 5.83 18.50
C SER A 522 18.07 6.24 17.69
N GLY A 523 17.86 5.66 16.49
CA GLY A 523 16.71 5.96 15.63
C GLY A 523 16.73 7.32 14.93
N LYS A 524 17.86 8.04 14.99
CA LYS A 524 18.00 9.41 14.45
C LYS A 524 18.45 9.48 12.99
N LYS A 525 19.06 8.39 12.51
CA LYS A 525 19.54 8.26 11.12
C LYS A 525 19.16 6.89 10.56
N PHE A 526 18.75 6.88 9.30
CA PHE A 526 18.29 5.67 8.62
C PHE A 526 19.29 5.18 7.59
N MET A 527 19.28 3.88 7.33
CA MET A 527 20.23 3.22 6.43
C MET A 527 19.52 2.22 5.52
N CYS A 528 20.07 1.98 4.33
CA CYS A 528 19.66 0.92 3.42
C CYS A 528 20.84 0.29 2.67
N LEU A 529 20.62 -0.94 2.18
CA LEU A 529 21.59 -1.73 1.44
C LEU A 529 21.35 -1.57 -0.06
N ALA A 530 22.31 -0.95 -0.74
CA ALA A 530 22.19 -0.44 -2.10
C ALA A 530 23.05 -1.24 -3.09
N ILE A 531 22.70 -2.52 -3.28
CA ILE A 531 23.47 -3.45 -4.13
C ILE A 531 22.87 -3.56 -5.54
N THR A 532 21.66 -4.11 -5.64
CA THR A 532 20.97 -4.49 -6.89
C THR A 532 20.80 -3.33 -7.87
N GLU A 533 20.96 -3.64 -9.16
CA GLU A 533 20.81 -2.71 -10.29
C GLU A 533 19.77 -3.22 -11.30
N ALA A 534 19.54 -2.47 -12.37
CA ALA A 534 18.69 -2.94 -13.48
C ALA A 534 19.30 -4.12 -14.26
N PHE A 535 20.63 -4.26 -14.26
CA PHE A 535 21.38 -5.25 -15.03
C PHE A 535 22.03 -6.35 -14.17
N ALA A 536 22.05 -6.18 -12.85
CA ALA A 536 22.79 -7.01 -11.91
C ALA A 536 21.93 -7.25 -10.65
N GLY A 537 21.50 -8.50 -10.48
CA GLY A 537 20.58 -8.92 -9.42
C GLY A 537 21.06 -10.22 -8.78
N SER A 538 20.85 -11.35 -9.46
CA SER A 538 21.48 -12.63 -9.07
C SER A 538 22.99 -12.60 -9.31
N ASP A 539 23.42 -12.07 -10.46
CA ASP A 539 24.81 -11.71 -10.69
C ASP A 539 25.12 -10.37 -9.99
N VAL A 540 25.65 -10.46 -8.78
CA VAL A 540 26.13 -9.32 -7.98
C VAL A 540 27.55 -8.91 -8.39
N ALA A 541 28.28 -9.72 -9.18
CA ALA A 541 29.59 -9.34 -9.68
C ALA A 541 29.49 -8.37 -10.88
N GLY A 542 28.47 -8.52 -11.73
CA GLY A 542 28.20 -7.69 -12.91
C GLY A 542 27.71 -6.25 -12.66
N LEU A 543 27.91 -5.70 -11.46
CA LEU A 543 27.49 -4.33 -11.09
C LEU A 543 28.21 -3.25 -11.92
N ARG A 544 27.47 -2.20 -12.29
CA ARG A 544 27.92 -1.13 -13.19
C ARG A 544 28.05 0.25 -12.53
N THR A 545 27.48 0.47 -11.34
CA THR A 545 27.73 1.69 -10.56
C THR A 545 29.22 1.81 -10.27
N THR A 546 29.88 2.87 -10.73
CA THR A 546 31.34 3.06 -10.56
C THR A 546 31.66 3.82 -9.28
N ALA A 547 32.89 3.63 -8.78
CA ALA A 547 33.51 4.46 -7.75
C ALA A 547 34.95 4.77 -8.15
N GLU A 548 35.19 5.99 -8.62
CA GLU A 548 36.49 6.44 -9.14
C GLU A 548 37.16 7.38 -8.15
N LYS A 549 38.46 7.18 -7.87
CA LYS A 549 39.18 8.09 -6.97
C LYS A 549 39.41 9.45 -7.62
N THR A 550 39.23 10.52 -6.85
CA THR A 550 39.63 11.87 -7.25
C THR A 550 41.16 11.92 -7.48
N PRO A 551 41.67 12.87 -8.31
CA PRO A 551 43.11 12.95 -8.61
C PRO A 551 44.03 13.13 -7.38
N ASP A 552 43.50 13.62 -6.27
CA ASP A 552 44.22 13.74 -4.99
C ASP A 552 44.15 12.47 -4.11
N GLY A 553 43.44 11.42 -4.55
CA GLY A 553 43.25 10.16 -3.86
C GLY A 553 42.37 10.22 -2.60
N LYS A 554 41.74 11.36 -2.28
CA LYS A 554 41.05 11.56 -0.99
C LYS A 554 39.57 11.19 -0.99
N HIS A 555 38.93 11.12 -2.15
CA HIS A 555 37.51 10.81 -2.28
C HIS A 555 37.27 9.82 -3.42
N TYR A 556 36.17 9.08 -3.33
CA TYR A 556 35.53 8.44 -4.47
C TYR A 556 34.47 9.39 -5.06
N ILE A 557 34.33 9.37 -6.39
CA ILE A 557 33.20 9.91 -7.13
C ILE A 557 32.36 8.70 -7.56
N ILE A 558 31.09 8.67 -7.13
CA ILE A 558 30.20 7.53 -7.35
C ILE A 558 29.13 7.92 -8.37
N ASN A 559 29.00 7.09 -9.41
CA ASN A 559 28.07 7.29 -10.52
C ASN A 559 27.33 5.98 -10.81
N GLY A 560 25.99 6.01 -10.85
CA GLY A 560 25.20 4.84 -11.21
C GLY A 560 23.77 4.84 -10.68
N THR A 561 23.12 3.68 -10.74
CA THR A 561 21.71 3.53 -10.33
C THR A 561 21.49 2.21 -9.62
N LYS A 562 20.72 2.22 -8.52
CA LYS A 562 20.34 1.06 -7.72
C LYS A 562 18.82 0.89 -7.75
N LYS A 563 18.35 -0.35 -7.64
CA LYS A 563 16.94 -0.70 -7.85
C LYS A 563 16.45 -1.69 -6.80
N TRP A 564 15.21 -1.53 -6.36
CA TRP A 564 14.55 -2.33 -5.32
C TRP A 564 15.10 -2.13 -3.90
N ILE A 565 15.62 -0.94 -3.62
CA ILE A 565 16.27 -0.63 -2.35
C ILE A 565 15.21 -0.33 -1.27
N THR A 566 15.01 -1.26 -0.34
CA THR A 566 14.13 -1.09 0.83
C THR A 566 14.61 0.08 1.70
N ASN A 567 13.69 0.87 2.24
CA ASN A 567 13.95 2.10 3.03
C ASN A 567 14.65 3.25 2.29
N GLY A 568 15.00 3.09 1.01
CA GLY A 568 15.78 4.08 0.27
C GLY A 568 15.14 5.48 0.19
N MET A 569 13.81 5.61 0.29
CA MET A 569 13.10 6.89 0.26
C MET A 569 13.45 7.81 1.45
N PHE A 570 13.88 7.25 2.57
CA PHE A 570 14.16 7.98 3.81
C PHE A 570 15.52 7.67 4.44
N ALA A 571 16.34 6.82 3.80
CA ALA A 571 17.71 6.53 4.25
C ALA A 571 18.62 7.77 4.17
N ASP A 572 19.38 8.01 5.23
CA ASP A 572 20.51 8.95 5.30
C ASP A 572 21.83 8.31 4.84
N TYR A 573 21.93 6.98 4.91
CA TYR A 573 23.12 6.20 4.58
C TYR A 573 22.81 5.04 3.62
N PHE A 574 23.64 4.88 2.59
CA PHE A 574 23.52 3.82 1.59
C PHE A 574 24.78 2.96 1.61
N VAL A 575 24.70 1.72 2.11
CA VAL A 575 25.79 0.74 1.99
C VAL A 575 25.78 0.22 0.56
N THR A 576 26.68 0.74 -0.27
CA THR A 576 26.57 0.68 -1.73
C THR A 576 27.67 -0.18 -2.33
N GLY A 577 27.28 -1.15 -3.17
CA GLY A 577 28.23 -1.93 -3.97
C GLY A 577 28.60 -1.18 -5.23
N CYS A 578 29.90 -0.95 -5.48
CA CYS A 578 30.40 -0.23 -6.64
C CYS A 578 31.54 -0.98 -7.33
N LYS A 579 31.69 -0.80 -8.64
CA LYS A 579 32.86 -1.21 -9.41
C LYS A 579 33.99 -0.20 -9.21
N THR A 580 35.12 -0.66 -8.67
CA THR A 580 36.38 0.06 -8.57
C THR A 580 37.34 -0.44 -9.66
N LYS A 581 38.55 0.15 -9.76
CA LYS A 581 39.42 -0.01 -10.94
C LYS A 581 39.67 -1.47 -11.33
N ASN A 582 39.91 -2.37 -10.37
CA ASN A 582 40.29 -3.76 -10.66
C ASN A 582 39.27 -4.78 -10.14
N GLY A 583 38.07 -4.33 -9.76
CA GLY A 583 37.09 -5.24 -9.16
C GLY A 583 35.92 -4.53 -8.49
N PHE A 584 35.48 -5.10 -7.39
CA PHE A 584 34.24 -4.74 -6.72
C PHE A 584 34.52 -4.24 -5.30
N SER A 585 33.91 -3.14 -4.87
CA SER A 585 34.08 -2.55 -3.54
C SER A 585 32.73 -2.22 -2.90
N VAL A 586 32.68 -2.12 -1.57
CA VAL A 586 31.50 -1.63 -0.84
C VAL A 586 31.86 -0.32 -0.14
N ILE A 587 31.04 0.72 -0.34
CA ILE A 587 31.27 2.06 0.20
C ILE A 587 30.03 2.51 0.96
N LEU A 588 30.22 3.07 2.16
CA LEU A 588 29.17 3.75 2.91
C LEU A 588 28.96 5.15 2.32
N VAL A 589 27.86 5.37 1.63
CA VAL A 589 27.55 6.64 0.96
C VAL A 589 26.55 7.44 1.82
N PRO A 590 26.93 8.60 2.38
CA PRO A 590 25.98 9.53 2.99
C PRO A 590 25.06 10.13 1.92
N ARG A 591 23.80 10.42 2.27
CA ARG A 591 22.90 11.19 1.40
C ARG A 591 23.39 12.63 1.30
N ASP A 592 23.52 13.12 0.06
CA ASP A 592 23.64 14.53 -0.28
C ASP A 592 22.62 14.89 -1.39
N ASP A 593 22.71 16.11 -1.92
CA ASP A 593 21.82 16.58 -3.00
C ASP A 593 22.03 15.86 -4.35
N ASN A 594 23.09 15.07 -4.47
CA ASN A 594 23.43 14.28 -5.66
C ASN A 594 22.87 12.84 -5.60
N VAL A 595 22.11 12.50 -4.55
CA VAL A 595 21.41 11.21 -4.39
C VAL A 595 19.90 11.37 -4.65
N GLU A 596 19.46 11.17 -5.89
CA GLU A 596 18.02 11.15 -6.21
C GLU A 596 17.40 9.81 -5.80
N THR A 597 16.21 9.85 -5.16
CA THR A 597 15.48 8.63 -4.77
C THR A 597 14.01 8.68 -5.19
N LYS A 598 13.58 7.65 -5.93
CA LYS A 598 12.24 7.53 -6.51
C LYS A 598 11.57 6.22 -6.09
N ARG A 599 10.38 6.32 -5.51
CA ARG A 599 9.61 5.14 -5.06
C ARG A 599 9.19 4.28 -6.25
N ILE A 600 9.45 2.98 -6.18
CA ILE A 600 8.95 2.00 -7.14
C ILE A 600 7.63 1.42 -6.63
N LYS A 601 6.63 1.32 -7.51
CA LYS A 601 5.36 0.64 -7.21
C LYS A 601 5.50 -0.85 -7.53
N THR A 602 5.04 -1.68 -6.60
CA THR A 602 5.10 -3.15 -6.63
C THR A 602 3.74 -3.71 -6.18
N SER A 603 3.53 -5.03 -6.22
CA SER A 603 2.40 -5.69 -5.53
C SER A 603 2.52 -5.66 -4.00
N TYR A 604 3.67 -5.19 -3.52
CA TYR A 604 4.00 -4.86 -2.13
C TYR A 604 3.24 -3.63 -1.64
N SER A 605 3.20 -3.44 -0.32
CA SER A 605 2.74 -2.18 0.25
C SER A 605 3.80 -1.09 0.12
N THR A 606 3.37 0.15 -0.10
CA THR A 606 4.26 1.30 -0.19
C THR A 606 4.95 1.65 1.13
N ALA A 607 4.48 1.11 2.26
CA ALA A 607 5.12 1.23 3.56
C ALA A 607 6.58 0.73 3.55
N ALA A 608 6.93 -0.23 2.69
CA ALA A 608 8.29 -0.78 2.53
C ALA A 608 9.32 0.22 1.97
N ALA A 609 8.88 1.37 1.45
CA ALA A 609 9.74 2.37 0.83
C ALA A 609 10.71 1.78 -0.23
N THR A 610 10.24 0.84 -1.05
CA THR A 610 11.02 0.23 -2.13
C THR A 610 11.43 1.28 -3.16
N THR A 611 12.74 1.45 -3.38
CA THR A 611 13.30 2.65 -4.02
C THR A 611 14.18 2.32 -5.22
N PHE A 612 14.13 3.21 -6.21
CA PHE A 612 15.18 3.40 -7.21
C PHE A 612 16.05 4.57 -6.75
N VAL A 613 17.36 4.34 -6.64
CA VAL A 613 18.35 5.32 -6.20
C VAL A 613 19.23 5.66 -7.39
N GLN A 614 19.55 6.94 -7.59
CA GLN A 614 20.52 7.40 -8.57
C GLN A 614 21.61 8.19 -7.86
N PHE A 615 22.86 7.89 -8.21
CA PHE A 615 24.05 8.59 -7.76
C PHE A 615 24.63 9.33 -8.96
N ASP A 616 24.70 10.66 -8.89
CA ASP A 616 25.26 11.53 -9.94
C ASP A 616 26.46 12.30 -9.38
N ASN A 617 27.66 11.80 -9.62
CA ASN A 617 28.93 12.40 -9.15
C ASN A 617 29.03 12.60 -7.63
N VAL A 618 28.41 11.71 -6.85
CA VAL A 618 28.39 11.75 -5.37
C VAL A 618 29.81 11.60 -4.84
N LYS A 619 30.26 12.56 -4.03
CA LYS A 619 31.65 12.63 -3.55
C LYS A 619 31.78 12.12 -2.12
N VAL A 620 32.41 10.96 -1.95
CA VAL A 620 32.52 10.25 -0.65
C VAL A 620 33.99 10.13 -0.21
N PRO A 621 34.37 10.48 1.03
CA PRO A 621 35.76 10.32 1.50
C PRO A 621 36.22 8.85 1.53
N VAL A 622 37.50 8.58 1.20
CA VAL A 622 38.00 7.20 1.06
C VAL A 622 37.93 6.33 2.33
N ASN A 623 37.87 6.94 3.52
CA ASN A 623 37.70 6.20 4.79
C ASN A 623 36.30 5.58 4.97
N HIS A 624 35.34 5.87 4.08
CA HIS A 624 34.03 5.23 4.05
C HIS A 624 34.02 3.88 3.29
N LEU A 625 35.16 3.44 2.78
CA LEU A 625 35.35 2.10 2.21
C LEU A 625 35.15 1.03 3.30
N LEU A 626 34.30 0.04 3.01
CA LEU A 626 34.08 -1.13 3.84
C LEU A 626 34.93 -2.30 3.31
N GLY A 627 35.79 -2.85 4.18
CA GLY A 627 36.75 -3.89 3.84
C GLY A 627 37.91 -3.36 3.00
N LYS A 628 38.49 -4.22 2.16
CA LYS A 628 39.58 -3.86 1.25
C LYS A 628 39.02 -3.49 -0.13
N GLU A 629 39.64 -2.51 -0.77
CA GLU A 629 39.33 -2.10 -2.14
C GLU A 629 39.47 -3.27 -3.12
N ASP A 630 38.63 -3.30 -4.15
CA ASP A 630 38.46 -4.38 -5.13
C ASP A 630 38.05 -5.76 -4.53
N ASN A 631 37.82 -5.85 -3.21
CA ASN A 631 37.51 -7.09 -2.47
C ASN A 631 36.13 -7.08 -1.77
N GLY A 632 35.19 -6.25 -2.20
CA GLY A 632 33.86 -6.08 -1.60
C GLY A 632 32.96 -7.32 -1.63
N PHE A 633 33.27 -8.36 -2.40
CA PHE A 633 32.38 -9.53 -2.54
C PHE A 633 32.24 -10.29 -1.21
N ILE A 634 33.32 -10.40 -0.44
CA ILE A 634 33.31 -11.00 0.90
C ILE A 634 32.48 -10.18 1.89
N VAL A 635 32.46 -8.85 1.76
CA VAL A 635 31.67 -7.93 2.60
C VAL A 635 30.18 -8.22 2.43
N ILE A 636 29.72 -8.40 1.19
CA ILE A 636 28.30 -8.69 0.91
C ILE A 636 27.93 -10.13 1.25
N MET A 637 28.72 -11.13 0.83
CA MET A 637 28.37 -12.53 1.05
C MET A 637 28.33 -12.91 2.53
N SER A 638 29.23 -12.37 3.35
CA SER A 638 29.21 -12.58 4.80
C SER A 638 27.97 -11.93 5.47
N ASN A 639 27.52 -10.78 4.95
CA ASN A 639 26.35 -10.07 5.43
C ASN A 639 25.02 -10.78 5.06
N PHE A 640 24.93 -11.37 3.86
CA PHE A 640 23.72 -12.04 3.37
C PHE A 640 23.29 -13.28 4.18
N ASN A 641 24.18 -13.93 4.94
CA ASN A 641 23.80 -15.14 5.67
C ASN A 641 22.82 -14.84 6.83
N HIS A 642 23.05 -13.77 7.59
CA HIS A 642 22.13 -13.34 8.65
C HIS A 642 20.81 -12.82 8.06
N GLU A 643 20.86 -12.07 6.95
CA GLU A 643 19.66 -11.62 6.22
C GLU A 643 18.79 -12.80 5.78
N ARG A 644 19.37 -13.79 5.10
CA ARG A 644 18.64 -14.98 4.61
C ARG A 644 18.04 -15.80 5.73
N TRP A 645 18.78 -16.02 6.82
CA TRP A 645 18.26 -16.71 8.01
C TRP A 645 17.11 -15.90 8.65
N SER A 646 17.25 -14.57 8.73
CA SER A 646 16.21 -13.69 9.27
C SER A 646 14.91 -13.75 8.46
N MET A 647 15.01 -13.80 7.13
CA MET A 647 13.86 -14.02 6.25
C MET A 647 13.14 -15.34 6.56
N VAL A 648 13.87 -16.42 6.83
CA VAL A 648 13.26 -17.71 7.20
C VAL A 648 12.54 -17.62 8.55
N ALA A 649 13.08 -16.90 9.53
CA ALA A 649 12.39 -16.66 10.80
C ALA A 649 11.04 -15.95 10.58
N PHE A 650 11.01 -14.88 9.79
CA PHE A 650 9.77 -14.19 9.42
C PHE A 650 8.79 -15.12 8.66
N VAL A 651 9.24 -15.78 7.59
CA VAL A 651 8.41 -16.67 6.76
C VAL A 651 7.81 -17.81 7.59
N THR A 652 8.59 -18.41 8.49
CA THR A 652 8.12 -19.51 9.34
C THR A 652 7.02 -19.04 10.31
N ARG A 653 7.15 -17.83 10.90
CA ARG A 653 6.05 -17.25 11.69
C ARG A 653 4.82 -16.98 10.83
N TRP A 654 4.99 -16.42 9.62
CA TRP A 654 3.86 -16.16 8.72
C TRP A 654 3.10 -17.44 8.36
N CYS A 655 3.81 -18.50 7.93
CA CYS A 655 3.23 -19.82 7.68
C CYS A 655 2.42 -20.35 8.87
N ARG A 656 2.94 -20.18 10.09
CA ARG A 656 2.28 -20.55 11.34
C ARG A 656 1.01 -19.74 11.61
N THR A 657 1.06 -18.42 11.45
CA THR A 657 -0.11 -17.55 11.60
C THR A 657 -1.18 -17.88 10.55
N ILE A 658 -0.80 -18.24 9.32
CA ILE A 658 -1.75 -18.67 8.29
C ILE A 658 -2.40 -20.02 8.62
N CYS A 659 -1.65 -20.97 9.20
CA CYS A 659 -2.23 -22.20 9.75
C CYS A 659 -3.26 -21.91 10.84
N GLU A 660 -2.95 -21.01 11.78
CA GLU A 660 -3.88 -20.55 12.81
C GLU A 660 -5.17 -19.96 12.20
N GLU A 661 -5.04 -19.06 11.24
CA GLU A 661 -6.17 -18.39 10.58
C GLU A 661 -7.07 -19.40 9.82
N CYS A 662 -6.47 -20.39 9.15
CA CYS A 662 -7.19 -21.48 8.49
C CYS A 662 -7.85 -22.44 9.49
N LEU A 663 -7.23 -22.71 10.64
CA LEU A 663 -7.86 -23.51 11.71
C LEU A 663 -9.06 -22.78 12.31
N LYS A 664 -8.94 -21.50 12.67
CA LYS A 664 -10.06 -20.66 13.14
C LYS A 664 -11.21 -20.66 12.13
N TRP A 665 -10.93 -20.34 10.87
CA TRP A 665 -11.96 -20.25 9.84
C TRP A 665 -12.63 -21.59 9.53
N SER A 666 -11.87 -22.69 9.47
CA SER A 666 -12.43 -24.01 9.14
C SER A 666 -13.33 -24.61 10.23
N HIS A 667 -13.13 -24.24 11.50
CA HIS A 667 -14.04 -24.61 12.59
C HIS A 667 -15.29 -23.71 12.63
N GLN A 668 -15.13 -22.42 12.33
CA GLN A 668 -16.21 -21.43 12.35
C GLN A 668 -17.17 -21.53 11.14
N ARG A 669 -16.66 -21.82 9.95
CA ARG A 669 -17.42 -21.75 8.70
C ARG A 669 -18.32 -22.97 8.51
N ILE A 670 -19.65 -22.77 8.45
CA ILE A 670 -20.59 -23.83 8.06
C ILE A 670 -20.71 -23.96 6.52
N VAL A 671 -20.63 -25.20 6.03
CA VAL A 671 -20.94 -25.63 4.65
C VAL A 671 -21.66 -26.98 4.68
N PHE A 672 -22.67 -27.18 3.82
CA PHE A 672 -23.47 -28.43 3.78
C PHE A 672 -24.01 -28.87 5.16
N GLY A 673 -24.37 -27.90 6.02
CA GLY A 673 -24.90 -28.15 7.36
C GLY A 673 -23.87 -28.56 8.42
N LYS A 674 -22.56 -28.52 8.13
CA LYS A 674 -21.49 -28.87 9.08
C LYS A 674 -20.32 -27.87 9.02
N PRO A 675 -19.45 -27.79 10.04
CA PRO A 675 -18.19 -27.05 9.94
C PRO A 675 -17.34 -27.46 8.74
N LEU A 676 -16.60 -26.53 8.14
CA LEU A 676 -15.76 -26.75 6.96
C LEU A 676 -14.66 -27.79 7.23
N VAL A 677 -14.13 -27.85 8.45
CA VAL A 677 -13.19 -28.89 8.92
C VAL A 677 -13.81 -30.31 8.91
N ALA A 678 -15.13 -30.46 8.85
CA ALA A 678 -15.78 -31.77 8.68
C ALA A 678 -15.54 -32.38 7.28
N GLN A 679 -15.12 -31.57 6.29
CA GLN A 679 -14.79 -32.04 4.95
C GLN A 679 -13.38 -32.69 4.93
N PRO A 680 -13.22 -33.95 4.47
CA PRO A 680 -11.92 -34.64 4.48
C PRO A 680 -10.80 -33.88 3.74
N VAL A 681 -11.13 -33.28 2.59
CA VAL A 681 -10.19 -32.50 1.76
C VAL A 681 -9.64 -31.27 2.48
N ILE A 682 -10.41 -30.66 3.41
CA ILE A 682 -9.95 -29.52 4.21
C ILE A 682 -8.98 -29.99 5.29
N ARG A 683 -9.26 -31.12 5.95
CA ARG A 683 -8.33 -31.71 6.94
C ARG A 683 -7.00 -32.10 6.31
N GLN A 684 -7.02 -32.62 5.07
CA GLN A 684 -5.80 -32.93 4.33
C GLN A 684 -4.95 -31.69 4.05
N LYS A 685 -5.56 -30.59 3.59
CA LYS A 685 -4.86 -29.30 3.40
C LYS A 685 -4.27 -28.77 4.71
N LEU A 686 -5.07 -28.73 5.79
CA LEU A 686 -4.60 -28.30 7.12
C LEU A 686 -3.42 -29.15 7.62
N ALA A 687 -3.49 -30.48 7.53
CA ALA A 687 -2.42 -31.38 7.96
C ALA A 687 -1.12 -31.18 7.16
N LYS A 688 -1.23 -30.91 5.85
CA LYS A 688 -0.10 -30.56 4.99
C LYS A 688 0.53 -29.23 5.43
N MET A 689 -0.27 -28.17 5.57
CA MET A 689 0.20 -26.83 5.96
C MET A 689 0.92 -26.85 7.32
N ILE A 690 0.38 -27.57 8.30
CA ILE A 690 0.99 -27.77 9.62
C ILE A 690 2.33 -28.51 9.48
N SER A 691 2.36 -29.64 8.76
CA SER A 691 3.59 -30.42 8.54
C SER A 691 4.72 -29.60 7.91
N LEU A 692 4.41 -28.80 6.88
CA LEU A 692 5.37 -27.89 6.24
C LEU A 692 5.89 -26.81 7.21
N THR A 693 5.00 -26.25 8.02
CA THR A 693 5.36 -25.22 9.01
C THR A 693 6.27 -25.76 10.12
N GLU A 694 5.97 -26.93 10.68
CA GLU A 694 6.81 -27.54 11.72
C GLU A 694 8.16 -28.03 11.18
N ALA A 695 8.22 -28.48 9.92
CA ALA A 695 9.49 -28.80 9.25
C ALA A 695 10.37 -27.55 9.10
N CYS A 696 9.80 -26.43 8.66
CA CYS A 696 10.51 -25.15 8.59
C CYS A 696 11.02 -24.69 9.97
N GLN A 697 10.18 -24.75 11.00
CA GLN A 697 10.57 -24.37 12.37
C GLN A 697 11.70 -25.25 12.91
N SER A 698 11.62 -26.57 12.72
CA SER A 698 12.63 -27.52 13.24
C SER A 698 13.99 -27.35 12.56
N TRP A 699 14.01 -27.12 11.24
CA TRP A 699 15.24 -26.88 10.50
C TRP A 699 15.82 -25.49 10.82
N LEU A 700 14.97 -24.47 10.95
CA LEU A 700 15.38 -23.13 11.42
C LEU A 700 16.05 -23.21 12.80
N GLU A 701 15.42 -23.85 13.79
CA GLU A 701 16.00 -24.05 15.12
C GLU A 701 17.34 -24.80 15.08
N THR A 702 17.48 -25.78 14.18
CA THR A 702 18.73 -26.52 13.98
C THR A 702 19.85 -25.62 13.44
N ILE A 703 19.56 -24.75 12.47
CA ILE A 703 20.55 -23.79 11.94
C ILE A 703 20.88 -22.73 13.00
N THR A 704 19.89 -22.20 13.72
CA THR A 704 20.09 -21.24 14.83
C THR A 704 20.98 -21.82 15.92
N TYR A 705 20.84 -23.12 16.23
CA TYR A 705 21.76 -23.81 17.15
C TYR A 705 23.20 -23.80 16.63
N GLN A 706 23.43 -24.06 15.34
CA GLN A 706 24.79 -23.99 14.76
C GLN A 706 25.36 -22.57 14.81
N MET A 707 24.54 -21.54 14.56
CA MET A 707 24.99 -20.14 14.65
C MET A 707 25.47 -19.78 16.06
N ASN A 708 24.84 -20.31 17.11
CA ASN A 708 25.30 -20.13 18.50
C ASN A 708 26.60 -20.90 18.85
N ASN A 709 27.01 -21.87 18.03
CA ASN A 709 28.19 -22.71 18.27
C ASN A 709 29.36 -22.43 17.32
N LEU A 710 29.21 -21.47 16.40
CA LEU A 710 30.22 -21.11 15.40
C LEU A 710 30.52 -19.61 15.44
N ASP A 711 31.80 -19.25 15.32
CA ASP A 711 32.19 -17.84 15.18
C ASP A 711 31.75 -17.26 13.83
N TYR A 712 31.79 -15.93 13.68
CA TYR A 712 31.32 -15.25 12.47
C TYR A 712 32.02 -15.72 11.17
N ALA A 713 33.32 -16.03 11.23
CA ALA A 713 34.06 -16.50 10.06
C ALA A 713 33.68 -17.95 9.71
N GLN A 714 33.50 -18.80 10.72
CA GLN A 714 32.99 -20.16 10.58
C GLN A 714 31.55 -20.16 10.02
N GLN A 715 30.65 -19.33 10.56
CA GLN A 715 29.28 -19.18 10.03
C GLN A 715 29.32 -18.73 8.56
N SER A 716 30.13 -17.73 8.22
CA SER A 716 30.26 -17.23 6.84
C SER A 716 30.74 -18.30 5.87
N LYS A 717 31.60 -19.24 6.31
CA LYS A 717 32.15 -20.31 5.47
C LYS A 717 31.24 -21.56 5.41
N LEU A 718 30.65 -21.95 6.53
CA LEU A 718 30.00 -23.27 6.68
C LEU A 718 28.48 -23.23 6.57
N LEU A 719 27.82 -22.11 6.90
CA LEU A 719 26.36 -22.04 6.96
C LEU A 719 25.71 -21.42 5.71
N GLY A 720 26.46 -20.80 4.81
CA GLY A 720 25.90 -20.14 3.62
C GLY A 720 25.06 -21.07 2.73
N GLY A 721 25.57 -22.28 2.44
CA GLY A 721 24.82 -23.32 1.71
C GLY A 721 23.60 -23.84 2.48
N PRO A 722 23.75 -24.33 3.73
CA PRO A 722 22.64 -24.77 4.57
C PRO A 722 21.52 -23.74 4.76
N ILE A 723 21.87 -22.45 4.96
CA ILE A 723 20.90 -21.34 5.03
C ILE A 723 20.22 -21.13 3.66
N GLY A 724 20.96 -21.22 2.56
CA GLY A 724 20.40 -21.16 1.20
C GLY A 724 19.34 -22.24 0.93
N LEU A 725 19.66 -23.50 1.27
CA LEU A 725 18.72 -24.63 1.16
C LEU A 725 17.48 -24.43 2.03
N LEU A 726 17.67 -24.09 3.31
CA LEU A 726 16.57 -23.84 4.24
C LEU A 726 15.66 -22.70 3.73
N LYS A 727 16.24 -21.62 3.20
CA LYS A 727 15.45 -20.49 2.69
C LYS A 727 14.69 -20.83 1.41
N SER A 728 15.31 -21.56 0.48
CA SER A 728 14.64 -22.08 -0.72
C SER A 728 13.49 -23.05 -0.37
N TYR A 729 13.69 -23.91 0.64
CA TYR A 729 12.64 -24.81 1.15
C TYR A 729 11.49 -24.04 1.82
N ALA A 730 11.80 -23.09 2.70
CA ALA A 730 10.80 -22.34 3.46
C ALA A 730 9.90 -21.46 2.56
N THR A 731 10.45 -20.84 1.51
CA THR A 731 9.64 -20.01 0.59
C THR A 731 8.76 -20.85 -0.34
N ARG A 732 9.19 -22.08 -0.68
CA ARG A 732 8.33 -23.06 -1.37
C ARG A 732 7.21 -23.57 -0.47
N CYS A 733 7.50 -23.86 0.80
CA CYS A 733 6.46 -24.16 1.80
C CYS A 733 5.45 -23.02 1.93
N ALA A 734 5.93 -21.76 1.95
CA ALA A 734 5.08 -20.57 2.01
C ALA A 734 4.15 -20.45 0.79
N HIS A 735 4.63 -20.77 -0.42
CA HIS A 735 3.81 -20.82 -1.62
C HIS A 735 2.67 -21.84 -1.50
N GLU A 736 2.98 -23.07 -1.10
CA GLU A 736 1.98 -24.13 -0.96
C GLU A 736 0.96 -23.81 0.14
N ILE A 737 1.41 -23.24 1.26
CA ILE A 737 0.56 -22.78 2.36
C ILE A 737 -0.34 -21.62 1.91
N ALA A 738 0.17 -20.69 1.09
CA ALA A 738 -0.62 -19.58 0.55
C ALA A 738 -1.77 -20.06 -0.35
N ASP A 739 -1.50 -20.97 -1.29
CA ASP A 739 -2.55 -21.54 -2.17
C ASP A 739 -3.58 -22.36 -1.38
N ASP A 740 -3.12 -23.25 -0.48
CA ASP A 740 -4.03 -24.04 0.36
C ASP A 740 -4.89 -23.13 1.26
N ALA A 741 -4.34 -22.03 1.79
CA ALA A 741 -5.05 -21.07 2.62
C ALA A 741 -6.12 -20.26 1.84
N VAL A 742 -5.79 -19.75 0.65
CA VAL A 742 -6.77 -19.06 -0.21
C VAL A 742 -7.92 -20.00 -0.56
N ASN A 743 -7.63 -21.25 -0.91
CA ASN A 743 -8.64 -22.27 -1.19
C ASN A 743 -9.54 -22.57 0.04
N ILE A 744 -8.99 -22.61 1.26
CA ILE A 744 -9.76 -22.79 2.50
C ILE A 744 -10.65 -21.56 2.80
N PHE A 745 -10.18 -20.35 2.50
CA PHE A 745 -10.97 -19.12 2.70
C PHE A 745 -11.95 -18.80 1.55
N GLY A 746 -11.77 -19.42 0.37
CA GLY A 746 -12.55 -19.14 -0.83
C GLY A 746 -12.47 -17.67 -1.22
N GLY A 747 -13.61 -17.05 -1.57
CA GLY A 747 -13.67 -15.64 -1.94
C GLY A 747 -13.15 -14.66 -0.87
N ARG A 748 -13.05 -15.06 0.41
CA ARG A 748 -12.41 -14.24 1.45
C ARG A 748 -10.88 -14.21 1.30
N GLY A 749 -10.25 -15.27 0.79
CA GLY A 749 -8.79 -15.37 0.62
C GLY A 749 -8.24 -14.40 -0.43
N ILE A 750 -9.11 -13.85 -1.28
CA ILE A 750 -8.81 -12.80 -2.27
C ILE A 750 -9.39 -11.43 -1.87
N THR A 751 -9.80 -11.25 -0.60
CA THR A 751 -10.40 -10.00 -0.10
C THR A 751 -9.44 -9.29 0.84
N GLN A 752 -8.99 -8.09 0.45
CA GLN A 752 -8.07 -7.22 1.21
C GLN A 752 -8.61 -6.69 2.55
N THR A 753 -9.88 -6.94 2.87
CA THR A 753 -10.57 -6.39 4.04
C THR A 753 -11.27 -7.46 4.88
N GLY A 754 -11.61 -7.10 6.12
CA GLY A 754 -12.28 -8.01 7.05
C GLY A 754 -11.43 -9.23 7.40
N MET A 755 -12.08 -10.39 7.59
CA MET A 755 -11.43 -11.63 8.04
C MET A 755 -10.45 -12.25 7.02
N GLY A 756 -10.51 -11.83 5.75
CA GLY A 756 -9.67 -12.37 4.68
C GLY A 756 -8.28 -11.74 4.59
N ARG A 757 -8.09 -10.55 5.15
CA ARG A 757 -6.93 -9.67 4.89
C ARG A 757 -5.57 -10.32 5.13
N VAL A 758 -5.43 -11.15 6.16
CA VAL A 758 -4.14 -11.78 6.52
C VAL A 758 -3.76 -12.84 5.47
N VAL A 759 -4.75 -13.61 5.01
CA VAL A 759 -4.56 -14.63 3.95
C VAL A 759 -4.35 -13.97 2.58
N GLU A 760 -5.11 -12.93 2.24
CA GLU A 760 -4.89 -12.17 1.00
C GLU A 760 -3.50 -11.56 0.96
N GLN A 761 -3.06 -10.93 2.06
CA GLN A 761 -1.79 -10.25 2.11
C GLN A 761 -0.65 -11.26 1.98
N PHE A 762 -0.66 -12.34 2.76
CA PHE A 762 0.33 -13.39 2.65
C PHE A 762 0.37 -14.01 1.24
N HIS A 763 -0.78 -14.31 0.63
CA HIS A 763 -0.85 -14.81 -0.74
C HIS A 763 -0.31 -13.82 -1.77
N ARG A 764 -0.55 -12.51 -1.59
CA ARG A 764 -0.01 -11.46 -2.46
C ARG A 764 1.49 -11.23 -2.25
N THR A 765 2.03 -11.53 -1.06
CA THR A 765 3.42 -11.17 -0.70
C THR A 765 4.40 -12.32 -0.48
N TYR A 766 3.99 -13.59 -0.39
CA TYR A 766 4.92 -14.72 -0.12
C TYR A 766 6.08 -14.77 -1.14
N LYS A 767 5.81 -14.39 -2.39
CA LYS A 767 6.81 -14.45 -3.47
C LYS A 767 7.93 -13.41 -3.35
N PHE A 768 7.76 -12.38 -2.50
CA PHE A 768 8.86 -11.45 -2.21
C PHE A 768 9.99 -12.17 -1.49
N ASP A 769 9.67 -12.96 -0.46
CA ASP A 769 10.69 -13.70 0.28
C ASP A 769 11.35 -14.80 -0.59
N ALA A 770 10.66 -15.34 -1.60
CA ALA A 770 11.26 -16.24 -2.59
C ALA A 770 12.30 -15.58 -3.52
N ILE A 771 12.26 -14.25 -3.68
CA ILE A 771 13.09 -13.48 -4.64
C ILE A 771 14.19 -12.67 -3.94
N LEU A 772 13.86 -12.00 -2.83
CA LEU A 772 14.78 -11.19 -2.03
C LEU A 772 15.83 -12.08 -1.34
N GLY A 773 17.01 -11.54 -1.01
CA GLY A 773 18.13 -12.30 -0.43
C GLY A 773 18.76 -13.37 -1.34
N GLY A 774 18.35 -13.42 -2.61
CA GLY A 774 18.71 -14.45 -3.60
C GLY A 774 17.52 -15.36 -3.95
N THR A 775 17.36 -15.71 -5.22
CA THR A 775 16.22 -16.54 -5.66
C THR A 775 16.36 -18.00 -5.21
N GLU A 776 15.25 -18.73 -5.20
CA GLU A 776 15.20 -20.15 -4.82
C GLU A 776 16.19 -21.02 -5.59
N GLU A 777 16.42 -20.71 -6.87
CA GLU A 777 17.32 -21.43 -7.78
C GLU A 777 18.80 -21.14 -7.43
N ILE A 778 19.15 -19.86 -7.27
CA ILE A 778 20.52 -19.44 -6.91
C ILE A 778 20.90 -20.00 -5.54
N LEU A 779 19.96 -20.03 -4.60
CA LEU A 779 20.21 -20.54 -3.24
C LEU A 779 20.18 -22.06 -3.15
N ALA A 780 19.42 -22.74 -4.03
CA ALA A 780 19.51 -24.19 -4.18
C ALA A 780 20.86 -24.60 -4.77
N ASP A 781 21.36 -23.88 -5.79
CA ASP A 781 22.68 -24.17 -6.35
C ASP A 781 23.82 -23.81 -5.38
N LEU A 782 23.76 -22.65 -4.69
CA LEU A 782 24.69 -22.34 -3.59
C LEU A 782 24.69 -23.45 -2.52
N GLY A 783 23.51 -23.99 -2.20
CA GLY A 783 23.33 -25.10 -1.28
C GLY A 783 24.03 -26.38 -1.72
N ARG A 784 23.97 -26.71 -3.02
CA ARG A 784 24.67 -27.83 -3.66
C ARG A 784 26.18 -27.59 -3.72
N SER A 785 26.58 -26.39 -4.15
CA SER A 785 27.97 -25.97 -4.39
C SER A 785 28.74 -25.58 -3.11
N ALA A 786 28.09 -25.63 -1.94
CA ALA A 786 28.75 -25.51 -0.64
C ALA A 786 29.42 -26.83 -0.17
N GLN A 787 29.27 -27.93 -0.92
CA GLN A 787 30.22 -29.03 -0.85
C GLN A 787 31.51 -28.64 -1.60
N PRO A 788 32.70 -29.09 -1.16
CA PRO A 788 33.92 -28.87 -1.92
C PRO A 788 33.72 -29.37 -3.37
N PRO A 789 34.05 -28.56 -4.38
CA PRO A 789 33.73 -28.89 -5.77
C PRO A 789 34.48 -30.15 -6.16
N SER A 790 33.76 -31.17 -6.61
CA SER A 790 34.37 -32.43 -7.03
C SER A 790 35.31 -32.21 -8.21
N ALA A 791 36.30 -33.10 -8.38
CA ALA A 791 37.24 -33.01 -9.49
C ALA A 791 36.51 -32.89 -10.84
N ASN A 792 35.40 -33.61 -11.03
CA ASN A 792 34.57 -33.50 -12.23
C ASN A 792 34.00 -32.08 -12.47
N SER A 793 33.52 -31.40 -11.42
CA SER A 793 32.97 -30.04 -11.53
C SER A 793 34.06 -28.99 -11.79
N LEU A 794 35.27 -29.19 -11.24
CA LEU A 794 36.43 -28.34 -11.57
C LEU A 794 36.91 -28.60 -13.01
N MET A 795 36.93 -29.86 -13.43
CA MET A 795 37.33 -30.24 -14.79
C MET A 795 36.38 -29.75 -15.87
N GLU A 796 35.07 -29.63 -15.61
CA GLU A 796 34.11 -29.10 -16.59
C GLU A 796 34.48 -27.67 -17.03
N ASN A 797 34.62 -26.75 -16.06
CA ASN A 797 35.07 -25.38 -16.30
C ASN A 797 36.48 -25.29 -16.92
N LEU A 798 37.42 -26.16 -16.48
CA LEU A 798 38.76 -26.21 -17.04
C LEU A 798 38.79 -26.77 -18.48
N ASN A 799 37.87 -27.67 -18.84
CA ASN A 799 37.77 -28.20 -20.20
C ASN A 799 37.17 -27.15 -21.15
N ASP A 800 36.21 -26.35 -20.70
CA ASP A 800 35.65 -25.25 -21.51
C ASP A 800 36.71 -24.18 -21.78
N LEU A 801 37.42 -23.74 -20.74
CA LEU A 801 38.56 -22.81 -20.87
C LEU A 801 39.70 -23.40 -21.71
N TYR A 802 39.95 -24.70 -21.63
CA TYR A 802 40.93 -25.39 -22.49
C TYR A 802 40.48 -25.46 -23.94
N GLY A 803 39.17 -25.62 -24.19
CA GLY A 803 38.58 -25.51 -25.52
C GLY A 803 38.85 -24.14 -26.12
N THR A 804 38.46 -23.07 -25.43
CA THR A 804 38.72 -21.69 -25.89
C THR A 804 40.20 -21.42 -26.10
N ALA A 805 41.08 -21.72 -25.13
CA ALA A 805 42.51 -21.46 -25.27
C ALA A 805 43.17 -22.28 -26.39
N ARG A 806 42.61 -23.45 -26.74
CA ARG A 806 43.06 -24.26 -27.88
C ARG A 806 42.55 -23.69 -29.20
N ASP A 807 41.28 -23.30 -29.28
CA ASP A 807 40.66 -22.77 -30.50
C ASP A 807 41.35 -21.44 -30.92
N GLU A 808 41.57 -20.53 -29.96
CA GLU A 808 42.33 -19.28 -30.20
C GLU A 808 43.79 -19.56 -30.63
N PHE A 809 44.42 -20.61 -30.08
CA PHE A 809 45.76 -21.03 -30.48
C PHE A 809 45.81 -21.64 -31.90
N GLU A 810 44.80 -22.43 -32.29
CA GLU A 810 44.70 -22.98 -33.64
C GLU A 810 44.49 -21.85 -34.67
N ILE A 811 43.66 -20.85 -34.37
CA ILE A 811 43.49 -19.64 -35.18
C ILE A 811 44.81 -18.86 -35.28
N ALA A 812 45.47 -18.59 -34.15
CA ALA A 812 46.72 -17.83 -34.11
C ALA A 812 47.85 -18.48 -34.91
N ILE A 813 47.90 -19.82 -34.99
CA ILE A 813 48.83 -20.55 -35.87
C ILE A 813 48.43 -20.39 -37.34
N GLU A 814 47.17 -20.64 -37.72
CA GLU A 814 46.72 -20.58 -39.12
C GLU A 814 46.94 -19.18 -39.73
N GLU A 815 46.65 -18.12 -38.97
CA GLU A 815 46.87 -16.73 -39.38
C GLU A 815 48.37 -16.36 -39.41
N THR A 816 49.19 -16.91 -38.50
CA THR A 816 50.65 -16.73 -38.50
C THR A 816 51.32 -17.45 -39.69
N GLU A 817 50.91 -18.67 -40.03
CA GLU A 817 51.40 -19.39 -41.22
C GLU A 817 50.91 -18.75 -42.52
N SER A 818 49.71 -18.17 -42.52
CA SER A 818 49.13 -17.43 -43.65
C SER A 818 49.68 -16.01 -43.80
N ASN A 819 50.49 -15.54 -42.84
CA ASN A 819 51.14 -14.23 -42.79
C ASN A 819 50.17 -13.05 -43.01
N THR A 820 49.05 -13.07 -42.27
CA THR A 820 48.00 -12.05 -42.38
C THR A 820 48.28 -10.85 -41.47
N VAL A 821 47.52 -9.76 -41.70
CA VAL A 821 47.62 -8.54 -40.89
C VAL A 821 47.07 -8.67 -39.46
N TYR A 822 46.35 -9.76 -39.15
CA TYR A 822 45.73 -9.99 -37.84
C TYR A 822 46.54 -10.94 -36.94
N ALA A 823 47.49 -11.69 -37.52
CA ALA A 823 48.30 -12.68 -36.82
C ALA A 823 49.02 -12.18 -35.56
N ALA A 824 49.26 -10.87 -35.41
CA ALA A 824 49.79 -10.30 -34.18
C ALA A 824 48.74 -10.23 -33.05
N ASP A 825 47.53 -9.78 -33.38
CA ASP A 825 46.40 -9.63 -32.45
C ASP A 825 45.87 -11.01 -32.01
N ASP A 826 45.78 -11.97 -32.95
CA ASP A 826 45.31 -13.33 -32.65
C ASP A 826 46.30 -14.10 -31.74
N ARG A 827 47.62 -13.85 -31.87
CA ARG A 827 48.62 -14.38 -30.94
C ARG A 827 48.47 -13.78 -29.54
N GLU A 828 48.10 -12.50 -29.42
CA GLU A 828 47.84 -11.88 -28.12
C GLU A 828 46.57 -12.48 -27.49
N ALA A 829 45.50 -12.67 -28.26
CA ALA A 829 44.27 -13.34 -27.81
C ALA A 829 44.52 -14.78 -27.32
N ALA A 830 45.32 -15.58 -28.03
CA ALA A 830 45.69 -16.92 -27.61
C ALA A 830 46.46 -16.94 -26.27
N VAL A 831 47.34 -15.94 -26.03
CA VAL A 831 48.08 -15.78 -24.77
C VAL A 831 47.15 -15.34 -23.62
N GLU A 832 46.21 -14.43 -23.87
CA GLU A 832 45.20 -14.03 -22.87
C GLU A 832 44.31 -15.21 -22.46
N ALA A 833 43.78 -15.95 -23.45
CA ALA A 833 42.94 -17.12 -23.22
C ALA A 833 43.67 -18.23 -22.44
N PHE A 834 44.94 -18.49 -22.78
CA PHE A 834 45.77 -19.45 -22.03
C PHE A 834 46.11 -18.95 -20.62
N THR A 835 46.36 -17.66 -20.43
CA THR A 835 46.60 -17.08 -19.10
C THR A 835 45.39 -17.26 -18.20
N ALA A 836 44.18 -17.01 -18.71
CA ALA A 836 42.94 -17.22 -17.97
C ALA A 836 42.73 -18.70 -17.58
N LEU A 837 43.01 -19.64 -18.49
CA LEU A 837 43.00 -21.09 -18.22
C LEU A 837 44.01 -21.46 -17.12
N LYS A 838 45.24 -20.95 -17.20
CA LYS A 838 46.31 -21.26 -16.25
C LYS A 838 46.00 -20.73 -14.85
N GLU A 839 45.52 -19.50 -14.73
CA GLU A 839 45.05 -18.94 -13.45
C GLU A 839 43.90 -19.76 -12.86
N ALA A 840 42.92 -20.17 -13.68
CA ALA A 840 41.82 -21.02 -13.24
C ALA A 840 42.29 -22.39 -12.75
N TYR A 841 43.28 -23.00 -13.42
CA TYR A 841 43.87 -24.28 -13.05
C TYR A 841 44.68 -24.22 -11.75
N GLU A 842 45.57 -23.23 -11.61
CA GLU A 842 46.33 -23.02 -10.37
C GLU A 842 45.40 -22.72 -9.19
N LYS A 843 44.35 -21.94 -9.43
CA LYS A 843 43.29 -21.66 -8.45
C LYS A 843 42.55 -22.94 -8.04
N ALA A 844 42.15 -23.78 -9.00
CA ALA A 844 41.44 -25.03 -8.74
C ALA A 844 42.27 -25.99 -7.88
N ILE A 845 43.58 -26.10 -8.10
CA ILE A 845 44.48 -26.92 -7.26
C ILE A 845 44.68 -26.30 -5.87
N ARG A 846 44.84 -24.97 -5.78
CA ARG A 846 45.11 -24.27 -4.51
C ARG A 846 43.89 -24.22 -3.57
N GLU A 847 42.69 -24.20 -4.11
CA GLU A 847 41.44 -23.97 -3.36
C GLU A 847 40.61 -25.26 -3.14
N SER A 848 41.00 -26.39 -3.75
CA SER A 848 40.43 -27.72 -3.46
C SER A 848 41.14 -28.43 -2.30
N ASP A 849 40.55 -29.53 -1.82
CA ASP A 849 41.23 -30.42 -0.87
C ASP A 849 42.38 -31.19 -1.56
N PRO A 850 43.34 -31.76 -0.81
CA PRO A 850 44.52 -32.40 -1.39
C PRO A 850 44.25 -33.60 -2.30
N GLU A 851 43.14 -34.32 -2.11
CA GLU A 851 42.78 -35.50 -2.90
C GLU A 851 42.16 -35.06 -4.24
N THR A 852 41.19 -34.14 -4.19
CA THR A 852 40.59 -33.50 -5.37
C THR A 852 41.64 -32.75 -6.21
N GLY A 853 42.53 -31.99 -5.57
CA GLY A 853 43.58 -31.23 -6.25
C GLY A 853 44.57 -32.14 -6.98
N ALA A 854 44.96 -33.26 -6.37
CA ALA A 854 45.80 -34.27 -7.02
C ALA A 854 45.09 -34.96 -8.20
N GLU A 855 43.78 -35.21 -8.10
CA GLU A 855 42.99 -35.79 -9.19
C GLU A 855 42.89 -34.84 -10.40
N VAL A 856 42.60 -33.56 -10.16
CA VAL A 856 42.57 -32.52 -11.22
C VAL A 856 43.96 -32.36 -11.87
N GLN A 857 45.02 -32.32 -11.06
CA GLN A 857 46.40 -32.22 -11.54
C GLN A 857 46.81 -33.42 -12.40
N SER A 858 46.37 -34.63 -12.03
CA SER A 858 46.64 -35.89 -12.75
C SER A 858 45.90 -35.95 -14.10
N ARG A 859 44.67 -35.46 -14.17
CA ARG A 859 43.80 -35.60 -15.35
C ARG A 859 43.96 -34.50 -16.41
N VAL A 860 44.15 -33.25 -15.99
CA VAL A 860 44.18 -32.08 -16.92
C VAL A 860 45.57 -31.46 -17.04
N GLY A 861 46.39 -31.58 -15.99
CA GLY A 861 47.68 -30.88 -15.89
C GLY A 861 48.70 -31.20 -16.98
N GLN A 862 48.64 -32.39 -17.59
CA GLN A 862 49.48 -32.71 -18.74
C GLN A 862 49.12 -31.86 -19.97
N ARG A 863 47.83 -31.79 -20.33
CA ARG A 863 47.36 -31.06 -21.51
C ARG A 863 47.63 -29.56 -21.42
N ILE A 864 47.47 -28.98 -20.24
CA ILE A 864 47.77 -27.56 -20.01
C ILE A 864 49.26 -27.27 -20.26
N ARG A 865 50.18 -28.14 -19.81
CA ARG A 865 51.62 -27.99 -20.09
C ARG A 865 51.97 -28.22 -21.56
N GLU A 866 51.25 -29.09 -22.25
CA GLU A 866 51.41 -29.31 -23.70
C GLU A 866 50.99 -28.07 -24.49
N LEU A 867 49.86 -27.44 -24.13
CA LEU A 867 49.40 -26.18 -24.73
C LEU A 867 50.32 -24.99 -24.38
N GLU A 868 50.82 -24.91 -23.15
CA GLU A 868 51.82 -23.91 -22.72
C GLU A 868 53.08 -23.93 -23.62
N ALA A 869 53.65 -25.12 -23.80
CA ALA A 869 54.83 -25.31 -24.65
C ALA A 869 54.53 -25.02 -26.14
N ALA A 870 53.31 -25.28 -26.59
CA ALA A 870 52.89 -24.99 -27.96
C ALA A 870 52.78 -23.48 -28.22
N ILE A 871 52.17 -22.72 -27.30
CA ILE A 871 52.08 -21.25 -27.36
C ILE A 871 53.48 -20.60 -27.26
N GLU A 872 54.34 -21.09 -26.37
CA GLU A 872 55.73 -20.62 -26.31
C GLU A 872 56.50 -20.84 -27.63
N ASN A 873 56.27 -21.96 -28.31
CA ASN A 873 56.95 -22.27 -29.57
C ASN A 873 56.40 -21.44 -30.73
N MET A 874 55.08 -21.20 -30.78
CA MET A 874 54.48 -20.24 -31.72
C MET A 874 55.09 -18.84 -31.56
N HIS A 875 55.29 -18.37 -30.33
CA HIS A 875 55.97 -17.10 -30.07
C HIS A 875 57.43 -17.09 -30.56
N LYS A 876 58.19 -18.17 -30.33
CA LYS A 876 59.57 -18.30 -30.82
C LYS A 876 59.63 -18.25 -32.35
N MET A 877 58.74 -18.98 -33.03
CA MET A 877 58.63 -18.98 -34.49
C MET A 877 58.32 -17.59 -35.05
N ALA A 878 57.44 -16.83 -34.40
CA ALA A 878 57.14 -15.44 -34.78
C ALA A 878 58.35 -14.50 -34.59
N THR A 879 59.21 -14.74 -33.59
CA THR A 879 60.42 -13.92 -33.34
C THR A 879 61.67 -14.34 -34.14
N GLU A 880 61.66 -15.52 -34.75
CA GLU A 880 62.76 -16.02 -35.62
C GLU A 880 62.47 -15.80 -37.12
N GLY A 881 61.29 -15.27 -37.46
CA GLY A 881 60.83 -15.02 -38.84
C GLY A 881 60.90 -13.57 -39.35
N ASP A 882 61.36 -12.62 -38.52
CA ASP A 882 61.53 -11.17 -38.81
C ASP A 882 62.99 -10.82 -39.21
#